data_AF-A0A2E2B5V7-F1
#
_entry.id   AF-A0A2E2B5V7-F1
#
_cell.length_a   1.000
_cell.length_b   1.000
_cell.length_c   1.000
_cell.angle_alpha   90.00
_cell.angle_beta   90.00
_cell.angle_gamma   90.00
#
_symmetry.space_group_name_H-M   'P 1'
#
loop_
_entity.id
_entity.type
_entity.pdbx_description
1 polymer ?
#
loop_
_entity_poly.entity_id
_entity_poly.type
_entity_poly.pdbx_seq_one_letter_code
_entity_poly.pdbx_strand_id
1 'polypeptide(L)'
;MCVSHVSHAGYIEDRDGVTVIHLKVANLPDPSRTDTASRADVAAVARFKERFADIFREKYAQQYKDHPEIYGKYNWDNVQIELHNFSGLKVESVETDLLAIAGNLAPDVLYVNFRKSDTYIRNGFLYPMDQWIDTLPRQELDQRVHDKIWPVIKRKGPTGQKHVWAMPYGGALGKVLLFRKDLFDENNIPYPDLNWTWEKMFDAARQLTKPAEDQYGLLLGRGKHESWFWVSFLWSARSDVMTYDEQTDQWTCAFNTGDAAKALDIYTRLSAEKWIDDNGLIRRGYSSKDTAGASTKWDEGKIGMHFAYIDEKLFSTINPDVTGMVPVPLGPADENGNRMRGGELNSRMLGIFAGIDHPAIRDAAFEYIWYYDSDEATRIKTNVMVEGGLGRFVNPKYLQRYGYHDVLQLTPRGWAETFEIAVNTGKPEPYGRNSNVAYDMMTLPLQKAEQLMINGDLADDQAVRLKQFQEILDDAVEKANEKMLGILTPEQKRTRRITAAATLVLIVIAFALVFRKVIKTFTPPSTSLDGKQVRWGFKKYWSAYLLLVPALLTILMWHYVPLLRGSVMAFMDYNIMGNSKFTGLENFGNVLFDAAWWQSVYNSLRYCFLIIALTFLPPVILAILLQEVPHGKLFFRTVFYLPAVITGLVTLLLWKMFYAPSESGALNKVLMHIPAIVFVAGGVVILISCLLFARRLFFHEATFAAVCFVLAGLFFGFAIVSLASPILMPRGESVGQWVVHFVPRLIDTLPEPYQWLSNSNTAMIACVIPMVWAGMGPGCLIYLAALKGIPDDYYEAADLDGAGFIDKILFVVFPILKPLVIINFVGVFITAWMSSANILALTAGGANTEVAGLRIFYEAFTYLKMGPATAMAWLLGFMMIGFTVYQLRILSRLEFKTTGKK
;
A
#
# COMPACT_ATOMS: atom_id res chain seq x y z
N MET A 1 -13.32 -28.52 -22.41
CA MET A 1 -12.06 -29.25 -22.66
C MET A 1 -11.30 -29.32 -21.34
N CYS A 2 -10.95 -30.54 -20.94
CA CYS A 2 -10.19 -30.98 -19.76
C CYS A 2 -9.95 -29.95 -18.63
N VAL A 3 -10.85 -29.98 -17.65
CA VAL A 3 -10.58 -29.43 -16.31
C VAL A 3 -9.56 -30.38 -15.66
N SER A 4 -8.28 -29.99 -15.67
CA SER A 4 -7.28 -30.64 -14.83
C SER A 4 -7.73 -30.49 -13.37
N HIS A 5 -7.77 -31.60 -12.63
CA HIS A 5 -7.90 -31.61 -11.17
C HIS A 5 -6.71 -30.85 -10.54
N VAL A 6 -6.80 -29.52 -10.48
CA VAL A 6 -5.98 -28.73 -9.57
C VAL A 6 -6.62 -28.97 -8.20
N SER A 7 -6.14 -29.93 -7.42
CA SER A 7 -6.79 -30.32 -6.16
C SER A 7 -6.96 -29.10 -5.23
N HIS A 8 -8.14 -28.95 -4.64
CA HIS A 8 -8.63 -27.70 -4.04
C HIS A 8 -8.21 -27.50 -2.57
N ALA A 9 -7.61 -28.50 -1.93
CA ALA A 9 -7.02 -28.49 -0.58
C ALA A 9 -5.97 -29.62 -0.50
N GLY A 10 -5.34 -29.85 0.65
CA GLY A 10 -4.65 -31.12 0.89
C GLY A 10 -5.60 -32.31 0.63
N TYR A 11 -5.06 -33.44 0.22
CA TYR A 11 -5.87 -34.63 -0.10
C TYR A 11 -5.09 -35.91 0.17
N ILE A 12 -5.80 -37.04 0.15
CA ILE A 12 -5.22 -38.37 0.36
C ILE A 12 -5.36 -39.14 -0.94
N GLU A 13 -4.28 -39.75 -1.40
CA GLU A 13 -4.22 -40.61 -2.57
C GLU A 13 -3.80 -42.02 -2.15
N ASP A 14 -4.40 -43.06 -2.73
CA ASP A 14 -3.87 -44.41 -2.63
C ASP A 14 -3.09 -44.71 -3.93
N ARG A 15 -1.77 -44.91 -3.80
CA ARG A 15 -0.85 -45.16 -4.90
C ARG A 15 -0.23 -46.55 -4.71
N ASP A 16 -0.76 -47.53 -5.43
CA ASP A 16 -0.29 -48.93 -5.42
C ASP A 16 -0.21 -49.56 -4.01
N GLY A 17 -1.20 -49.29 -3.15
CA GLY A 17 -1.25 -49.79 -1.78
C GLY A 17 -0.42 -48.97 -0.78
N VAL A 18 0.03 -47.79 -1.17
CA VAL A 18 0.63 -46.77 -0.31
C VAL A 18 -0.36 -45.62 -0.13
N THR A 19 -0.66 -45.26 1.11
CA THR A 19 -1.49 -44.08 1.40
C THR A 19 -0.62 -42.84 1.39
N VAL A 20 -0.79 -41.95 0.42
CA VAL A 20 -0.03 -40.70 0.28
C VAL A 20 -0.87 -39.52 0.76
N ILE A 21 -0.40 -38.81 1.78
CA ILE A 21 -1.01 -37.56 2.26
C ILE A 21 -0.34 -36.39 1.53
N HIS A 22 -1.11 -35.66 0.72
CA HIS A 22 -0.67 -34.45 0.04
C HIS A 22 -1.00 -33.25 0.91
N LEU A 23 0.03 -32.57 1.42
CA LEU A 23 -0.08 -31.40 2.29
C LEU A 23 0.43 -30.14 1.59
N LYS A 24 -0.36 -29.07 1.58
CA LYS A 24 0.05 -27.76 1.06
C LYS A 24 0.54 -26.87 2.19
N VAL A 25 1.75 -26.36 2.05
CA VAL A 25 2.42 -25.60 3.11
C VAL A 25 2.74 -24.19 2.62
N ALA A 26 2.32 -23.17 3.39
CA ALA A 26 2.73 -21.80 3.15
C ALA A 26 4.24 -21.63 3.35
N ASN A 27 4.91 -20.93 2.43
CA ASN A 27 6.36 -20.69 2.46
C ASN A 27 7.19 -21.99 2.53
N LEU A 28 6.77 -23.06 1.85
CA LEU A 28 7.57 -24.28 1.74
C LEU A 28 8.95 -23.94 1.12
N PRO A 29 10.07 -24.40 1.70
CA PRO A 29 11.41 -24.14 1.19
C PRO A 29 11.57 -24.57 -0.28
N ASP A 30 12.14 -23.69 -1.10
CA ASP A 30 12.31 -23.92 -2.54
C ASP A 30 13.63 -24.65 -2.83
N PRO A 31 13.60 -25.90 -3.33
CA PRO A 31 14.80 -26.68 -3.60
C PRO A 31 15.65 -26.14 -4.76
N SER A 32 15.13 -25.22 -5.57
CA SER A 32 15.90 -24.58 -6.65
C SER A 32 16.84 -23.48 -6.15
N ARG A 33 16.65 -22.99 -4.92
CA ARG A 33 17.52 -21.97 -4.31
C ARG A 33 18.85 -22.57 -3.89
N THR A 34 19.93 -21.89 -4.23
CA THR A 34 21.30 -22.35 -3.98
C THR A 34 21.92 -21.77 -2.71
N ASP A 35 21.27 -20.79 -2.07
CA ASP A 35 21.76 -20.21 -0.82
C ASP A 35 21.72 -21.21 0.34
N THR A 36 22.74 -21.16 1.21
CA THR A 36 22.95 -22.13 2.28
C THR A 36 21.79 -22.20 3.27
N ALA A 37 21.14 -21.05 3.58
CA ALA A 37 19.99 -21.00 4.48
C ALA A 37 18.78 -21.75 3.90
N SER A 38 18.47 -21.54 2.61
CA SER A 38 17.41 -22.28 1.92
C SER A 38 17.72 -23.77 1.86
N ARG A 39 18.98 -24.15 1.62
CA ARG A 39 19.42 -25.56 1.65
C ARG A 39 19.25 -26.20 3.03
N ALA A 40 19.51 -25.45 4.10
CA ALA A 40 19.32 -25.91 5.48
C ALA A 40 17.85 -26.23 5.77
N ASP A 41 16.94 -25.35 5.35
CA ASP A 41 15.49 -25.58 5.48
C ASP A 41 15.02 -26.75 4.62
N VAL A 42 15.49 -26.86 3.37
CA VAL A 42 15.17 -27.98 2.47
C VAL A 42 15.64 -29.32 3.05
N ALA A 43 16.83 -29.36 3.67
CA ALA A 43 17.35 -30.56 4.32
C ALA A 43 16.48 -31.00 5.51
N ALA A 44 16.03 -30.06 6.34
CA ALA A 44 15.11 -30.38 7.44
C ALA A 44 13.76 -30.90 6.92
N VAL A 45 13.23 -30.33 5.83
CA VAL A 45 11.99 -30.80 5.20
C VAL A 45 12.15 -32.19 4.57
N ALA A 46 13.29 -32.45 3.92
CA ALA A 46 13.59 -33.78 3.37
C ALA A 46 13.59 -34.84 4.49
N ARG A 47 14.23 -34.52 5.62
CA ARG A 47 14.27 -35.40 6.78
C ARG A 47 12.88 -35.66 7.37
N PHE A 48 12.03 -34.64 7.44
CA PHE A 48 10.63 -34.82 7.86
C PHE A 48 9.91 -35.85 7.00
N LYS A 49 10.04 -35.76 5.67
CA LYS A 49 9.40 -36.70 4.74
C LYS A 49 9.84 -38.15 4.97
N GLU A 50 11.11 -38.37 5.30
CA GLU A 50 11.64 -39.69 5.64
C GLU A 50 11.06 -40.22 6.96
N ARG A 51 10.99 -39.35 7.99
CA ARG A 51 10.54 -39.70 9.34
C ARG A 51 9.03 -39.82 9.47
N PHE A 52 8.26 -39.23 8.55
CA PHE A 52 6.81 -39.14 8.67
C PHE A 52 6.12 -40.50 8.81
N ALA A 53 6.56 -41.52 8.06
CA ALA A 53 5.98 -42.86 8.13
C ALA A 53 6.13 -43.48 9.54
N ASP A 54 7.29 -43.28 10.18
CA ASP A 54 7.55 -43.75 11.54
C ASP A 54 6.70 -42.99 12.57
N ILE A 55 6.69 -41.65 12.49
CA ILE A 55 5.89 -40.78 13.35
C ILE A 55 4.40 -41.17 13.25
N PHE A 56 3.91 -41.41 12.03
CA PHE A 56 2.53 -41.78 11.80
C PHE A 56 2.20 -43.15 12.39
N ARG A 57 3.08 -44.14 12.19
CA ARG A 57 2.91 -45.49 12.73
C ARG A 57 2.86 -45.50 14.26
N GLU A 58 3.73 -44.72 14.90
CA GLU A 58 3.84 -44.65 16.36
C GLU A 58 2.66 -43.94 17.01
N LYS A 59 2.19 -42.82 16.43
CA LYS A 59 1.19 -41.96 17.06
C LYS A 59 -0.26 -42.20 16.62
N TYR A 60 -0.48 -42.53 15.34
CA TYR A 60 -1.81 -42.42 14.72
C TYR A 60 -2.34 -43.74 14.13
N ALA A 61 -1.47 -44.63 13.64
CA ALA A 61 -1.89 -45.79 12.86
C ALA A 61 -2.91 -46.71 13.56
N GLN A 62 -2.77 -46.94 14.87
CA GLN A 62 -3.71 -47.78 15.62
C GLN A 62 -5.10 -47.12 15.71
N GLN A 63 -5.16 -45.86 16.14
CA GLN A 63 -6.40 -45.08 16.24
C GLN A 63 -7.14 -45.01 14.89
N TYR A 64 -6.40 -44.88 13.80
CA TYR A 64 -6.98 -44.74 12.46
C TYR A 64 -7.57 -46.04 11.94
N LYS A 65 -6.97 -47.18 12.31
CA LYS A 65 -7.51 -48.52 12.01
C LYS A 65 -8.74 -48.86 12.84
N ASP A 66 -8.78 -48.41 14.09
CA ASP A 66 -9.88 -48.68 15.01
C ASP A 66 -11.15 -47.86 14.66
N HIS A 67 -10.98 -46.72 13.98
CA HIS A 67 -12.06 -45.79 13.60
C HIS A 67 -12.17 -45.52 12.09
N PRO A 68 -12.41 -46.56 11.26
CA PRO A 68 -12.49 -46.41 9.80
C PRO A 68 -13.66 -45.52 9.34
N GLU A 69 -14.66 -45.29 10.18
CA GLU A 69 -15.77 -44.37 9.94
C GLU A 69 -15.38 -42.89 9.97
N ILE A 70 -14.29 -42.54 10.67
CA ILE A 70 -13.78 -41.16 10.79
C ILE A 70 -12.64 -40.93 9.81
N TYR A 71 -11.70 -41.88 9.73
CA TYR A 71 -10.46 -41.71 8.97
C TYR A 71 -10.54 -42.32 7.57
N GLY A 72 -11.52 -43.17 7.28
CA GLY A 72 -11.63 -43.86 6.01
C GLY A 72 -10.77 -45.13 5.93
N LYS A 73 -11.03 -45.94 4.90
CA LYS A 73 -10.41 -47.25 4.69
C LYS A 73 -9.22 -47.16 3.74
N TYR A 74 -8.10 -46.64 4.24
CA TYR A 74 -6.82 -46.60 3.53
C TYR A 74 -5.82 -47.56 4.17
N ASN A 75 -4.70 -47.82 3.49
CA ASN A 75 -3.60 -48.61 4.05
C ASN A 75 -2.76 -47.78 5.02
N TRP A 76 -3.25 -47.64 6.26
CA TRP A 76 -2.59 -46.86 7.32
C TRP A 76 -1.29 -47.46 7.86
N ASP A 77 -0.92 -48.68 7.45
CA ASP A 77 0.38 -49.28 7.77
C ASP A 77 1.52 -48.79 6.86
N ASN A 78 1.15 -48.27 5.68
CA ASN A 78 2.08 -47.82 4.66
C ASN A 78 1.70 -46.41 4.20
N VAL A 79 2.14 -45.41 4.97
CA VAL A 79 1.80 -44.01 4.77
C VAL A 79 3.03 -43.21 4.34
N GLN A 80 2.83 -42.32 3.37
CA GLN A 80 3.83 -41.35 2.92
C GLN A 80 3.25 -39.93 2.89
N ILE A 81 4.12 -38.93 2.84
CA ILE A 81 3.73 -37.53 2.73
C ILE A 81 4.40 -36.85 1.54
N GLU A 82 3.59 -36.11 0.78
CA GLU A 82 4.06 -35.21 -0.25
C GLU A 82 3.72 -33.77 0.14
N LEU A 83 4.74 -32.92 0.21
CA LEU A 83 4.60 -31.51 0.52
C LEU A 83 4.57 -30.70 -0.76
N HIS A 84 3.56 -29.86 -0.90
CA HIS A 84 3.33 -29.03 -2.08
C HIS A 84 3.47 -27.58 -1.68
N ASN A 85 4.24 -26.83 -2.46
CA ASN A 85 4.35 -25.40 -2.24
C ASN A 85 3.03 -24.73 -2.63
N PHE A 86 2.65 -23.71 -1.86
CA PHE A 86 1.53 -22.86 -2.18
C PHE A 86 2.00 -21.70 -3.08
N SER A 87 1.52 -21.67 -4.34
CA SER A 87 1.74 -20.56 -5.27
C SER A 87 0.46 -19.73 -5.45
N GLY A 88 0.15 -18.86 -4.50
CA GLY A 88 -0.93 -17.88 -4.70
C GLY A 88 -0.49 -16.71 -5.59
N LEU A 89 -1.46 -15.91 -6.06
CA LEU A 89 -1.20 -14.65 -6.75
C LEU A 89 -0.48 -13.67 -5.80
N LYS A 90 0.79 -13.39 -6.07
CA LYS A 90 1.56 -12.36 -5.36
C LYS A 90 1.21 -11.00 -5.93
N VAL A 91 0.42 -10.22 -5.20
CA VAL A 91 0.16 -8.81 -5.48
C VAL A 91 0.99 -8.01 -4.49
N GLU A 92 1.84 -7.10 -4.99
CA GLU A 92 2.67 -6.25 -4.14
C GLU A 92 1.77 -5.47 -3.16
N SER A 93 2.10 -5.49 -1.86
CA SER A 93 1.32 -4.90 -0.77
C SER A 93 -0.02 -5.59 -0.42
N VAL A 94 -0.34 -6.76 -1.01
CA VAL A 94 -1.48 -7.60 -0.60
C VAL A 94 -1.00 -9.00 -0.23
N GLU A 95 -1.47 -9.51 0.89
CA GLU A 95 -1.07 -10.84 1.35
C GLU A 95 -1.69 -11.94 0.51
N THR A 96 -0.81 -12.83 0.04
CA THR A 96 -1.13 -13.95 -0.83
C THR A 96 -2.04 -14.98 -0.15
N ASP A 97 -1.86 -15.20 1.16
CA ASP A 97 -2.58 -16.22 1.92
C ASP A 97 -4.07 -15.87 2.06
N LEU A 98 -4.39 -14.60 2.32
CA LEU A 98 -5.77 -14.14 2.47
C LEU A 98 -6.55 -14.16 1.15
N LEU A 99 -5.90 -13.76 0.05
CA LEU A 99 -6.47 -13.88 -1.30
C LEU A 99 -6.74 -15.34 -1.65
N ALA A 100 -5.86 -16.25 -1.24
CA ALA A 100 -6.07 -17.67 -1.47
C ALA A 100 -7.17 -18.27 -0.60
N ILE A 101 -7.30 -17.86 0.67
CA ILE A 101 -8.45 -18.27 1.49
C ILE A 101 -9.77 -17.82 0.82
N ALA A 102 -9.85 -16.56 0.37
CA ALA A 102 -11.03 -16.07 -0.34
C ALA A 102 -11.27 -16.77 -1.70
N GLY A 103 -10.19 -17.18 -2.37
CA GLY A 103 -10.22 -17.92 -3.64
C GLY A 103 -10.42 -19.43 -3.50
N ASN A 104 -10.63 -19.94 -2.28
CA ASN A 104 -10.70 -21.38 -1.98
C ASN A 104 -9.47 -22.19 -2.45
N LEU A 105 -8.29 -21.58 -2.29
CA LEU A 105 -6.97 -22.12 -2.62
C LEU A 105 -6.04 -22.06 -1.41
N ALA A 106 -6.60 -21.99 -0.19
CA ALA A 106 -5.84 -21.87 1.05
C ALA A 106 -4.81 -23.01 1.20
N PRO A 107 -3.61 -22.73 1.76
CA PRO A 107 -2.71 -23.79 2.20
C PRO A 107 -3.27 -24.46 3.47
N ASP A 108 -2.90 -25.72 3.70
CA ASP A 108 -3.30 -26.47 4.89
C ASP A 108 -2.53 -25.98 6.13
N VAL A 109 -1.25 -25.62 5.93
CA VAL A 109 -0.41 -24.94 6.93
C VAL A 109 -0.28 -23.46 6.55
N LEU A 110 -0.81 -22.58 7.40
CA LEU A 110 -0.82 -21.13 7.21
C LEU A 110 0.37 -20.45 7.88
N TYR A 111 0.93 -19.43 7.25
CA TYR A 111 1.82 -18.49 7.94
C TYR A 111 0.98 -17.46 8.70
N VAL A 112 1.30 -17.26 9.98
CA VAL A 112 0.56 -16.34 10.86
C VAL A 112 1.53 -15.32 11.45
N ASN A 113 1.26 -14.03 11.22
CA ASN A 113 1.97 -12.92 11.83
C ASN A 113 1.31 -12.51 13.16
N PHE A 114 2.09 -12.06 14.15
CA PHE A 114 1.62 -11.59 15.47
C PHE A 114 0.45 -10.60 15.35
N ARG A 115 0.61 -9.56 14.54
CA ARG A 115 -0.39 -8.50 14.34
C ARG A 115 -1.70 -8.98 13.73
N LYS A 116 -1.67 -10.08 12.97
CA LYS A 116 -2.82 -10.62 12.23
C LYS A 116 -3.45 -11.85 12.87
N SER A 117 -2.77 -12.44 13.86
CA SER A 117 -3.24 -13.59 14.63
C SER A 117 -4.71 -13.44 15.06
N ASP A 118 -5.10 -12.29 15.63
CA ASP A 118 -6.47 -12.01 16.05
C ASP A 118 -7.48 -12.09 14.90
N THR A 119 -7.14 -11.47 13.77
CA THR A 119 -7.99 -11.45 12.58
C THR A 119 -8.21 -12.87 12.06
N TYR A 120 -7.18 -13.70 12.04
CA TYR A 120 -7.27 -15.09 11.60
C TYR A 120 -8.11 -15.94 12.58
N ILE A 121 -7.91 -15.78 13.88
CA ILE A 121 -8.69 -16.49 14.93
C ILE A 121 -10.18 -16.13 14.82
N ARG A 122 -10.51 -14.83 14.68
CA ARG A 122 -11.89 -14.35 14.67
C ARG A 122 -12.66 -14.69 13.40
N ASN A 123 -12.00 -14.67 12.26
CA ASN A 123 -12.59 -15.11 11.00
C ASN A 123 -12.66 -16.65 10.90
N GLY A 124 -12.23 -17.37 11.94
CA GLY A 124 -12.26 -18.83 11.98
C GLY A 124 -11.31 -19.47 10.96
N PHE A 125 -10.19 -18.82 10.64
CA PHE A 125 -9.21 -19.36 9.70
C PHE A 125 -8.27 -20.39 10.33
N LEU A 126 -8.10 -20.34 11.65
CA LEU A 126 -7.19 -21.22 12.39
C LEU A 126 -7.94 -22.31 13.13
N TYR A 127 -7.40 -23.52 13.08
CA TYR A 127 -7.82 -24.66 13.87
C TYR A 127 -7.09 -24.66 15.24
N PRO A 128 -7.78 -24.91 16.36
CA PRO A 128 -7.14 -24.97 17.68
C PRO A 128 -6.21 -26.20 17.80
N MET A 129 -5.04 -26.02 18.39
CA MET A 129 -4.01 -27.06 18.51
C MET A 129 -3.96 -27.76 19.88
N ASP A 130 -4.88 -27.44 20.78
CA ASP A 130 -4.81 -27.88 22.19
C ASP A 130 -4.73 -29.41 22.32
N GLN A 131 -5.42 -30.15 21.45
CA GLN A 131 -5.43 -31.63 21.48
C GLN A 131 -4.04 -32.26 21.35
N TRP A 132 -3.10 -31.59 20.68
CA TRP A 132 -1.73 -32.06 20.58
C TRP A 132 -0.84 -31.41 21.63
N ILE A 133 -0.98 -30.10 21.85
CA ILE A 133 -0.12 -29.33 22.77
C ILE A 133 -0.29 -29.78 24.22
N ASP A 134 -1.50 -30.11 24.65
CA ASP A 134 -1.77 -30.55 26.04
C ASP A 134 -1.16 -31.92 26.35
N THR A 135 -0.79 -32.71 25.34
CA THR A 135 -0.15 -34.02 25.50
C THR A 135 1.38 -33.95 25.61
N LEU A 136 1.97 -32.79 25.29
CA LEU A 136 3.42 -32.63 25.18
C LEU A 136 4.08 -32.26 26.53
N PRO A 137 5.34 -32.68 26.78
CA PRO A 137 6.05 -32.31 27.99
C PRO A 137 6.29 -30.79 28.08
N ARG A 138 5.98 -30.18 29.24
CA ARG A 138 6.17 -28.73 29.45
C ARG A 138 7.59 -28.26 29.18
N GLN A 139 8.60 -29.05 29.55
CA GLN A 139 10.00 -28.71 29.32
C GLN A 139 10.33 -28.55 27.82
N GLU A 140 9.68 -29.30 26.93
CA GLU A 140 9.88 -29.16 25.48
C GLU A 140 9.19 -27.90 24.95
N LEU A 141 8.02 -27.57 25.47
CA LEU A 141 7.29 -26.35 25.13
C LEU A 141 8.04 -25.09 25.58
N ASP A 142 8.56 -25.07 26.80
CA ASP A 142 9.31 -23.93 27.37
C ASP A 142 10.64 -23.68 26.61
N GLN A 143 11.21 -24.71 25.98
CA GLN A 143 12.39 -24.57 25.13
C GLN A 143 12.08 -23.93 23.76
N ARG A 144 10.86 -24.12 23.24
CA ARG A 144 10.43 -23.68 21.91
C ARG A 144 9.74 -22.31 21.95
N VAL A 145 8.88 -22.09 22.94
CA VAL A 145 8.04 -20.89 23.03
C VAL A 145 8.56 -20.01 24.15
N HIS A 146 9.09 -18.84 23.80
CA HIS A 146 9.50 -17.84 24.78
C HIS A 146 8.28 -17.32 25.57
N ASP A 147 8.43 -17.04 26.87
CA ASP A 147 7.33 -16.65 27.78
C ASP A 147 6.48 -15.50 27.26
N LYS A 148 7.14 -14.51 26.64
CA LYS A 148 6.50 -13.34 26.04
C LYS A 148 5.64 -13.65 24.79
N ILE A 149 5.77 -14.82 24.19
CA ILE A 149 5.04 -15.24 22.99
C ILE A 149 3.76 -15.99 23.36
N TRP A 150 3.69 -16.64 24.53
CA TRP A 150 2.49 -17.37 24.98
C TRP A 150 1.19 -16.55 24.90
N PRO A 151 1.15 -15.27 25.33
CA PRO A 151 -0.05 -14.43 25.22
C PRO A 151 -0.50 -14.16 23.77
N VAL A 152 0.42 -14.29 22.80
CA VAL A 152 0.15 -14.07 21.38
C VAL A 152 -0.55 -15.29 20.77
N ILE A 153 -0.07 -16.50 21.09
CA ILE A 153 -0.55 -17.75 20.49
C ILE A 153 -1.73 -18.38 21.25
N LYS A 154 -1.83 -18.16 22.57
CA LYS A 154 -2.89 -18.72 23.42
C LYS A 154 -3.96 -17.68 23.75
N ARG A 155 -5.05 -17.67 22.98
CA ARG A 155 -6.04 -16.58 23.01
C ARG A 155 -7.49 -17.08 22.91
N LYS A 156 -8.44 -16.23 23.31
CA LYS A 156 -9.87 -16.51 23.21
C LYS A 156 -10.30 -16.61 21.74
N GLY A 157 -10.93 -17.71 21.37
CA GLY A 157 -11.54 -17.91 20.05
C GLY A 157 -12.93 -17.30 19.92
N PRO A 158 -13.61 -17.51 18.77
CA PRO A 158 -14.99 -17.10 18.55
C PRO A 158 -15.99 -17.68 19.57
N THR A 159 -15.66 -18.82 20.17
CA THR A 159 -16.45 -19.51 21.22
C THR A 159 -16.22 -18.94 22.63
N GLY A 160 -15.26 -18.01 22.81
CA GLY A 160 -14.87 -17.44 24.09
C GLY A 160 -13.86 -18.28 24.89
N GLN A 161 -13.60 -19.52 24.49
CA GLN A 161 -12.59 -20.39 25.12
C GLN A 161 -11.17 -20.03 24.65
N LYS A 162 -10.18 -20.17 25.54
CA LYS A 162 -8.77 -19.93 25.22
C LYS A 162 -8.17 -21.20 24.60
N HIS A 163 -7.58 -21.06 23.42
CA HIS A 163 -6.94 -22.13 22.67
C HIS A 163 -5.56 -21.69 22.19
N VAL A 164 -4.67 -22.65 21.91
CA VAL A 164 -3.41 -22.41 21.17
C VAL A 164 -3.71 -22.45 19.67
N TRP A 165 -3.49 -21.34 18.96
CA TRP A 165 -3.91 -21.19 17.55
C TRP A 165 -2.78 -21.32 16.53
N ALA A 166 -1.54 -21.16 16.96
CA ALA A 166 -0.36 -21.19 16.10
C ALA A 166 0.87 -21.55 16.94
N MET A 167 1.91 -22.08 16.28
CA MET A 167 3.18 -22.41 16.91
C MET A 167 4.31 -21.59 16.29
N PRO A 168 5.18 -20.98 17.12
CA PRO A 168 6.37 -20.30 16.61
C PRO A 168 7.38 -21.30 16.04
N TYR A 169 8.20 -20.84 15.09
CA TYR A 169 9.35 -21.57 14.57
C TYR A 169 10.54 -20.62 14.34
N GLY A 170 11.77 -21.16 14.39
CA GLY A 170 12.99 -20.36 14.25
C GLY A 170 13.28 -19.48 15.47
N GLY A 171 12.63 -19.76 16.60
CA GLY A 171 12.80 -19.03 17.86
C GLY A 171 12.20 -17.60 17.88
N ALA A 172 12.59 -16.86 18.92
CA ALA A 172 12.15 -15.48 19.12
C ALA A 172 13.10 -14.51 18.39
N LEU A 173 12.53 -13.65 17.56
CA LEU A 173 13.25 -12.71 16.70
C LEU A 173 13.33 -11.35 17.40
N GLY A 174 14.48 -11.07 18.01
CA GLY A 174 14.78 -9.76 18.60
C GLY A 174 15.17 -8.74 17.52
N LYS A 175 14.68 -7.51 17.64
CA LYS A 175 15.12 -6.38 16.80
C LYS A 175 16.44 -5.82 17.32
N VAL A 176 17.37 -5.53 16.42
CA VAL A 176 18.70 -4.94 16.67
C VAL A 176 18.92 -3.73 15.76
N LEU A 177 19.99 -2.98 16.05
CA LEU A 177 20.52 -1.95 15.18
C LEU A 177 21.80 -2.46 14.53
N LEU A 178 21.79 -2.53 13.20
CA LEU A 178 22.99 -2.79 12.40
C LEU A 178 23.68 -1.46 12.10
N PHE A 179 25.01 -1.49 11.99
CA PHE A 179 25.82 -0.34 11.60
C PHE A 179 26.97 -0.77 10.67
N ARG A 180 27.38 0.13 9.77
CA ARG A 180 28.50 -0.07 8.85
C ARG A 180 29.81 0.38 9.49
N LYS A 181 30.72 -0.55 9.78
CA LYS A 181 32.01 -0.29 10.46
C LYS A 181 32.93 0.63 9.66
N ASP A 182 33.00 0.41 8.35
CA ASP A 182 33.77 1.22 7.41
C ASP A 182 33.34 2.69 7.42
N LEU A 183 32.03 2.96 7.41
CA LEU A 183 31.52 4.33 7.51
C LEU A 183 31.83 4.96 8.87
N PHE A 184 31.82 4.18 9.95
CA PHE A 184 32.21 4.67 11.27
C PHE A 184 33.72 4.96 11.34
N ASP A 185 34.57 4.11 10.76
CA ASP A 185 36.02 4.30 10.70
C ASP A 185 36.39 5.53 9.87
N GLU A 186 35.79 5.70 8.69
CA GLU A 186 36.01 6.85 7.80
C GLU A 186 35.71 8.19 8.48
N ASN A 187 34.72 8.20 9.39
CA ASN A 187 34.29 9.41 10.10
C ASN A 187 34.83 9.48 11.54
N ASN A 188 35.72 8.58 11.94
CA ASN A 188 36.29 8.47 13.29
C ASN A 188 35.23 8.40 14.42
N ILE A 189 34.10 7.74 14.14
CA ILE A 189 33.00 7.57 15.09
C ILE A 189 33.25 6.28 15.89
N PRO A 190 33.28 6.32 17.24
CA PRO A 190 33.39 5.13 18.05
C PRO A 190 32.26 4.14 17.75
N TYR A 191 32.59 2.86 17.63
CA TYR A 191 31.58 1.85 17.36
C TYR A 191 30.52 1.80 18.48
N PRO A 192 29.24 1.56 18.12
CA PRO A 192 28.18 1.33 19.07
C PRO A 192 28.54 0.23 20.07
N ASP A 193 28.26 0.48 21.34
CA ASP A 193 28.44 -0.49 22.44
C ASP A 193 27.09 -0.95 23.01
N LEU A 194 27.14 -1.84 24.00
CA LEU A 194 25.94 -2.36 24.68
C LEU A 194 25.22 -1.31 25.53
N ASN A 195 25.80 -0.11 25.74
CA ASN A 195 25.22 1.00 26.49
C ASN A 195 24.89 2.19 25.59
N TRP A 196 24.84 1.97 24.27
CA TRP A 196 24.57 3.03 23.31
C TRP A 196 23.19 3.65 23.53
N THR A 197 23.09 4.97 23.39
CA THR A 197 21.89 5.74 23.68
C THR A 197 21.37 6.44 22.42
N TRP A 198 20.13 6.88 22.48
CA TRP A 198 19.49 7.67 21.43
C TRP A 198 20.29 8.92 21.03
N GLU A 199 20.87 9.62 21.99
CA GLU A 199 21.66 10.82 21.76
C GLU A 199 22.92 10.49 20.94
N LYS A 200 23.65 9.43 21.32
CA LYS A 200 24.83 9.00 20.56
C LYS A 200 24.47 8.47 19.17
N MET A 201 23.34 7.76 19.03
CA MET A 201 22.83 7.32 17.73
C MET A 201 22.46 8.52 16.85
N PHE A 202 21.83 9.54 17.42
CA PHE A 202 21.48 10.77 16.72
C PHE A 202 22.74 11.51 16.24
N ASP A 203 23.74 11.65 17.10
CA ASP A 203 25.01 12.30 16.77
C ASP A 203 25.80 11.52 15.70
N ALA A 204 25.78 10.19 15.75
CA ALA A 204 26.35 9.34 14.71
C ALA A 204 25.59 9.48 13.39
N ALA A 205 24.25 9.46 13.42
CA ALA A 205 23.44 9.65 12.22
C ALA A 205 23.72 11.00 11.57
N ARG A 206 23.88 12.06 12.37
CA ARG A 206 24.26 13.39 11.90
C ARG A 206 25.62 13.40 11.21
N GLN A 207 26.65 12.83 11.83
CA GLN A 207 28.01 12.79 11.27
C GLN A 207 28.12 11.92 10.00
N LEU A 208 27.34 10.84 9.91
CA LEU A 208 27.35 9.93 8.76
C LEU A 208 26.56 10.44 7.56
N THR A 209 25.72 11.47 7.72
CA THR A 209 24.83 11.93 6.66
C THR A 209 25.56 12.87 5.71
N LYS A 210 25.73 12.44 4.46
CA LYS A 210 26.31 13.21 3.35
C LYS A 210 25.34 13.21 2.15
N PRO A 211 24.32 14.09 2.12
CA PRO A 211 23.25 14.02 1.13
C PRO A 211 23.72 14.23 -0.32
N ALA A 212 24.84 14.94 -0.53
CA ALA A 212 25.44 15.14 -1.85
C ALA A 212 25.91 13.81 -2.48
N GLU A 213 26.25 12.82 -1.65
CA GLU A 213 26.70 11.48 -2.06
C GLU A 213 25.58 10.43 -1.99
N ASP A 214 24.33 10.85 -1.73
CA ASP A 214 23.19 9.96 -1.45
C ASP A 214 23.42 9.06 -0.20
N GLN A 215 24.23 9.54 0.75
CA GLN A 215 24.56 8.83 1.99
C GLN A 215 23.79 9.39 3.19
N TYR A 216 23.17 8.51 3.98
CA TYR A 216 22.37 8.86 5.15
C TYR A 216 22.75 8.04 6.37
N GLY A 217 22.70 8.65 7.55
CA GLY A 217 23.10 8.02 8.80
C GLY A 217 22.17 6.88 9.25
N LEU A 218 20.88 6.97 8.96
CA LEU A 218 19.88 5.98 9.39
C LEU A 218 18.87 5.66 8.27
N LEU A 219 18.44 4.41 8.15
CA LEU A 219 17.28 4.05 7.33
C LEU A 219 16.00 4.03 8.19
N LEU A 220 15.01 4.81 7.76
CA LEU A 220 13.64 4.80 8.26
C LEU A 220 12.67 4.46 7.11
N GLY A 221 11.39 4.29 7.43
CA GLY A 221 10.34 4.04 6.45
C GLY A 221 9.46 5.25 6.18
N ARG A 222 8.66 5.18 5.11
CA ARG A 222 7.59 6.13 4.80
C ARG A 222 6.29 5.39 4.44
N GLY A 223 5.17 6.09 4.62
CA GLY A 223 3.86 5.62 4.19
C GLY A 223 3.15 4.89 5.32
N LYS A 224 2.22 4.00 4.97
CA LYS A 224 1.26 3.43 5.93
C LYS A 224 1.91 2.65 7.09
N HIS A 225 3.12 2.12 6.89
CA HIS A 225 3.87 1.33 7.87
C HIS A 225 5.04 2.08 8.53
N GLU A 226 5.08 3.41 8.46
CA GLU A 226 6.11 4.23 9.11
C GLU A 226 6.19 3.99 10.62
N SER A 227 5.04 3.75 11.24
CA SER A 227 4.94 3.38 12.66
C SER A 227 5.74 2.13 13.03
N TRP A 228 6.02 1.19 12.11
CA TRP A 228 6.86 0.02 12.37
C TRP A 228 8.30 0.40 12.78
N PHE A 229 8.82 1.51 12.26
CA PHE A 229 10.13 2.04 12.66
C PHE A 229 10.04 2.82 13.97
N TRP A 230 8.93 3.52 14.21
CA TRP A 230 8.74 4.34 15.41
C TRP A 230 8.47 3.54 16.68
N VAL A 231 7.86 2.36 16.57
CA VAL A 231 7.49 1.53 17.75
C VAL A 231 8.68 1.21 18.66
N SER A 232 9.87 0.98 18.09
CA SER A 232 11.07 0.77 18.91
C SER A 232 11.48 2.03 19.68
N PHE A 233 11.21 3.21 19.14
CA PHE A 233 11.40 4.47 19.86
C PHE A 233 10.36 4.60 20.99
N LEU A 234 9.10 4.34 20.68
CA LEU A 234 8.00 4.41 21.65
C LEU A 234 8.26 3.55 22.90
N TRP A 235 8.63 2.28 22.69
CA TRP A 235 8.90 1.36 23.79
C TRP A 235 10.18 1.70 24.55
N SER A 236 11.25 2.16 23.88
CA SER A 236 12.47 2.56 24.61
C SER A 236 12.24 3.83 25.44
N ALA A 237 11.23 4.64 25.09
CA ALA A 237 10.77 5.75 25.93
C ALA A 237 9.85 5.33 27.08
N ARG A 238 9.50 4.03 27.23
CA ARG A 238 8.53 3.50 28.22
C ARG A 238 7.07 3.84 27.92
N SER A 239 6.74 4.10 26.65
CA SER A 239 5.36 4.23 26.21
C SER A 239 4.90 2.98 25.45
N ASP A 240 3.60 2.75 25.38
CA ASP A 240 3.03 1.56 24.78
C ASP A 240 2.13 1.87 23.58
N VAL A 241 2.07 0.94 22.64
CA VAL A 241 1.17 1.04 21.49
C VAL A 241 -0.27 0.84 21.93
N MET A 242 -0.52 -0.22 22.70
CA MET A 242 -1.84 -0.63 23.15
C MET A 242 -1.79 -1.29 24.52
N THR A 243 -2.89 -1.18 25.25
CA THR A 243 -3.14 -1.85 26.54
C THR A 243 -4.37 -2.75 26.43
N TYR A 244 -4.34 -3.89 27.12
CA TYR A 244 -5.46 -4.82 27.22
C TYR A 244 -6.07 -4.76 28.61
N ASP A 245 -7.40 -4.61 28.66
CA ASP A 245 -8.18 -4.73 29.88
C ASP A 245 -8.85 -6.10 29.93
N GLU A 246 -8.45 -6.93 30.89
CA GLU A 246 -8.99 -8.28 31.09
C GLU A 246 -10.46 -8.28 31.53
N GLN A 247 -10.92 -7.23 32.21
CA GLN A 247 -12.30 -7.14 32.72
C GLN A 247 -13.30 -6.87 31.61
N THR A 248 -12.94 -5.96 30.69
CA THR A 248 -13.81 -5.59 29.57
C THR A 248 -13.52 -6.38 28.29
N ASP A 249 -12.44 -7.18 28.27
CA ASP A 249 -11.95 -7.91 27.09
C ASP A 249 -11.65 -6.98 25.90
N GLN A 250 -11.16 -5.77 26.19
CA GLN A 250 -10.95 -4.71 25.21
C GLN A 250 -9.50 -4.27 25.13
N TRP A 251 -9.11 -3.92 23.90
CA TRP A 251 -7.80 -3.34 23.60
C TRP A 251 -7.97 -1.87 23.26
N THR A 252 -7.17 -1.01 23.90
CA THR A 252 -7.12 0.43 23.68
C THR A 252 -5.73 0.86 23.26
N CYS A 253 -5.63 1.85 22.37
CA CYS A 253 -4.40 2.55 22.04
C CYS A 253 -3.92 3.39 23.24
N ALA A 254 -2.60 3.43 23.44
CA ALA A 254 -1.96 4.10 24.58
C ALA A 254 -0.72 4.91 24.18
N PHE A 255 -0.53 5.20 22.88
CA PHE A 255 0.67 5.86 22.34
C PHE A 255 0.69 7.39 22.51
N ASN A 256 -0.01 7.93 23.51
CA ASN A 256 -0.13 9.36 23.81
C ASN A 256 0.42 9.73 25.19
N THR A 257 1.39 9.01 25.73
CA THR A 257 2.05 9.43 26.97
C THR A 257 3.04 10.57 26.72
N GLY A 258 3.41 11.35 27.75
CA GLY A 258 4.45 12.38 27.62
C GLY A 258 5.80 11.83 27.14
N ASP A 259 6.10 10.56 27.43
CA ASP A 259 7.26 9.87 26.89
C ASP A 259 7.11 9.51 25.40
N ALA A 260 5.89 9.24 24.91
CA ALA A 260 5.63 9.10 23.49
C ALA A 260 5.93 10.40 22.73
N ALA A 261 5.65 11.56 23.32
CA ALA A 261 6.01 12.85 22.73
C ALA A 261 7.54 13.01 22.60
N LYS A 262 8.34 12.51 23.54
CA LYS A 262 9.82 12.49 23.44
C LYS A 262 10.29 11.55 22.32
N ALA A 263 9.66 10.38 22.18
CA ALA A 263 9.92 9.46 21.08
C ALA A 263 9.56 10.08 19.73
N LEU A 264 8.47 10.84 19.64
CA LEU A 264 8.06 11.57 18.44
C LEU A 264 9.03 12.70 18.09
N ASP A 265 9.55 13.42 19.10
CA ASP A 265 10.54 14.49 18.89
C ASP A 265 11.81 13.99 18.20
N ILE A 266 12.47 12.97 18.77
CA ILE A 266 13.71 12.45 18.16
C ILE A 266 13.46 11.84 16.78
N TYR A 267 12.34 11.14 16.59
CA TYR A 267 12.00 10.52 15.31
C TYR A 267 11.78 11.59 14.23
N THR A 268 11.03 12.64 14.56
CA THR A 268 10.74 13.75 13.64
C THR A 268 12.03 14.51 13.30
N ARG A 269 12.92 14.72 14.27
CA ARG A 269 14.22 15.35 14.06
C ARG A 269 15.12 14.53 13.14
N LEU A 270 15.23 13.22 13.37
CA LEU A 270 15.96 12.30 12.49
C LEU A 270 15.42 12.33 11.05
N SER A 271 14.14 12.62 10.84
CA SER A 271 13.55 12.66 9.50
C SER A 271 13.52 14.02 8.82
N ALA A 272 13.36 15.13 9.56
CA ALA A 272 13.01 16.42 8.97
C ALA A 272 13.67 17.64 9.61
N GLU A 273 14.55 17.48 10.61
CA GLU A 273 15.26 18.61 11.22
C GLU A 273 16.04 19.39 10.15
N LYS A 274 15.90 20.72 10.15
CA LYS A 274 16.59 21.61 9.21
C LYS A 274 18.03 21.83 9.69
N TRP A 275 19.01 21.63 8.81
CA TRP A 275 20.41 21.95 9.04
C TRP A 275 21.08 22.47 7.76
N ILE A 276 22.29 22.98 7.87
CA ILE A 276 23.09 23.51 6.75
C ILE A 276 24.32 22.62 6.60
N ASP A 277 24.58 22.11 5.40
CA ASP A 277 25.75 21.28 5.12
C ASP A 277 27.03 22.11 4.90
N ASP A 278 28.16 21.42 4.75
CA ASP A 278 29.48 22.04 4.55
C ASP A 278 29.55 22.91 3.27
N ASN A 279 28.65 22.66 2.30
CA ASN A 279 28.52 23.44 1.07
C ASN A 279 27.57 24.63 1.22
N GLY A 280 27.04 24.89 2.41
CA GLY A 280 26.07 25.95 2.67
C GLY A 280 24.65 25.65 2.19
N LEU A 281 24.36 24.42 1.77
CA LEU A 281 23.04 23.99 1.30
C LEU A 281 22.15 23.59 2.47
N ILE A 282 20.87 23.95 2.38
CA ILE A 282 19.89 23.56 3.38
C ILE A 282 19.55 22.07 3.18
N ARG A 283 19.67 21.30 4.26
CA ARG A 283 19.37 19.87 4.32
C ARG A 283 18.31 19.59 5.38
N ARG A 284 17.65 18.44 5.25
CA ARG A 284 16.58 18.01 6.15
C ARG A 284 16.73 16.57 6.56
N GLY A 285 16.69 16.34 7.86
CA GLY A 285 16.84 15.02 8.46
C GLY A 285 18.24 14.43 8.29
N TYR A 286 18.43 13.29 8.95
CA TYR A 286 19.65 12.48 8.94
C TYR A 286 19.33 11.03 8.56
N SER A 287 18.13 10.80 8.03
CA SER A 287 17.65 9.48 7.65
C SER A 287 17.13 9.42 6.22
N SER A 288 17.38 8.30 5.56
CA SER A 288 16.70 7.98 4.31
C SER A 288 15.37 7.31 4.64
N LYS A 289 14.27 7.88 4.14
CA LYS A 289 12.93 7.28 4.21
C LYS A 289 12.53 6.54 2.92
N ASP A 290 13.45 6.48 1.95
CA ASP A 290 13.26 5.76 0.70
C ASP A 290 13.74 4.31 0.87
N THR A 291 12.78 3.42 1.10
CA THR A 291 13.04 1.98 1.27
C THR A 291 13.22 1.25 -0.06
N ALA A 292 12.94 1.89 -1.20
CA ALA A 292 13.16 1.28 -2.51
C ALA A 292 14.67 1.10 -2.74
N GLY A 293 15.10 -0.15 -2.92
CA GLY A 293 16.53 -0.47 -3.06
C GLY A 293 17.33 -0.30 -1.77
N ALA A 294 16.70 -0.31 -0.59
CA ALA A 294 17.41 -0.17 0.69
C ALA A 294 18.54 -1.18 0.88
N SER A 295 18.36 -2.44 0.42
CA SER A 295 19.42 -3.46 0.43
C SER A 295 20.61 -3.03 -0.42
N THR A 296 20.35 -2.54 -1.64
CA THR A 296 21.41 -2.05 -2.54
C THR A 296 22.12 -0.85 -1.95
N LYS A 297 21.39 0.13 -1.38
CA LYS A 297 21.98 1.28 -0.70
C LYS A 297 22.84 0.86 0.49
N TRP A 298 22.42 -0.16 1.24
CA TRP A 298 23.22 -0.71 2.34
C TRP A 298 24.52 -1.37 1.83
N ASP A 299 24.43 -2.19 0.79
CA ASP A 299 25.59 -2.87 0.20
C ASP A 299 26.60 -1.86 -0.37
N GLU A 300 26.10 -0.81 -1.03
CA GLU A 300 26.87 0.33 -1.55
C GLU A 300 27.45 1.26 -0.48
N GLY A 301 27.14 1.06 0.81
CA GLY A 301 27.64 1.94 1.89
C GLY A 301 26.95 3.31 1.95
N LYS A 302 25.74 3.45 1.43
CA LYS A 302 24.95 4.70 1.48
C LYS A 302 24.09 4.84 2.73
N ILE A 303 24.00 3.80 3.56
CA ILE A 303 23.22 3.81 4.80
C ILE A 303 24.15 3.43 5.95
N GLY A 304 24.28 4.33 6.93
CA GLY A 304 25.11 4.14 8.12
C GLY A 304 24.57 3.08 9.07
N MET A 305 23.26 3.11 9.31
CA MET A 305 22.58 2.25 10.29
C MET A 305 21.17 1.88 9.86
N HIS A 306 20.69 0.72 10.29
CA HIS A 306 19.26 0.39 10.20
C HIS A 306 18.82 -0.66 11.22
N PHE A 307 17.53 -0.67 11.54
CA PHE A 307 16.94 -1.71 12.38
C PHE A 307 16.68 -2.98 11.57
N ALA A 308 16.92 -4.15 12.17
CA ALA A 308 16.66 -5.46 11.58
C ALA A 308 16.25 -6.47 12.63
N TYR A 309 15.51 -7.52 12.24
CA TYR A 309 15.36 -8.71 13.10
C TYR A 309 16.54 -9.63 12.91
N ILE A 310 16.94 -10.24 14.01
CA ILE A 310 17.95 -11.29 14.00
C ILE A 310 17.29 -12.58 13.54
N ASP A 311 17.72 -13.11 12.40
CA ASP A 311 17.37 -14.45 11.93
C ASP A 311 18.48 -15.04 11.04
N GLU A 312 18.40 -16.33 10.70
CA GLU A 312 19.42 -16.99 9.86
C GLU A 312 19.56 -16.36 8.46
N LYS A 313 18.49 -15.73 7.96
CA LYS A 313 18.46 -15.12 6.64
C LYS A 313 19.25 -13.82 6.63
N LEU A 314 19.08 -12.95 7.63
CA LEU A 314 19.87 -11.73 7.79
C LEU A 314 21.36 -12.06 7.75
N PHE A 315 21.74 -13.10 8.49
CA PHE A 315 23.10 -13.59 8.57
C PHE A 315 23.69 -14.07 7.25
N SER A 316 22.87 -14.70 6.40
CA SER A 316 23.31 -15.09 5.06
C SER A 316 23.53 -13.90 4.11
N THR A 317 22.99 -12.72 4.44
CA THR A 317 23.04 -11.52 3.58
C THR A 317 24.02 -10.46 4.04
N ILE A 318 24.45 -10.46 5.30
CA ILE A 318 25.36 -9.42 5.83
C ILE A 318 26.83 -9.84 5.76
N ASN A 319 27.71 -8.88 5.48
CA ASN A 319 29.15 -9.06 5.58
C ASN A 319 29.64 -8.60 6.97
N PRO A 320 30.11 -9.50 7.86
CA PRO A 320 30.46 -9.16 9.23
C PRO A 320 31.74 -8.32 9.36
N ASP A 321 32.57 -8.28 8.32
CA ASP A 321 33.80 -7.49 8.32
C ASP A 321 33.48 -6.00 8.19
N VAL A 322 32.37 -5.66 7.50
CA VAL A 322 31.88 -4.28 7.35
C VAL A 322 30.61 -4.01 8.16
N THR A 323 29.91 -5.02 8.68
CA THR A 323 28.68 -4.85 9.47
C THR A 323 28.91 -5.19 10.94
N GLY A 324 28.58 -4.24 11.81
CA GLY A 324 28.43 -4.44 13.24
C GLY A 324 26.96 -4.54 13.65
N MET A 325 26.73 -5.02 14.87
CA MET A 325 25.39 -5.22 15.43
C MET A 325 25.41 -4.88 16.93
N VAL A 326 24.39 -4.14 17.37
CA VAL A 326 24.13 -3.87 18.79
C VAL A 326 22.63 -3.96 19.07
N PRO A 327 22.21 -4.14 20.34
CA PRO A 327 20.79 -4.08 20.67
C PRO A 327 20.24 -2.67 20.42
N VAL A 328 18.91 -2.56 20.34
CA VAL A 328 18.24 -1.26 20.17
C VAL A 328 18.75 -0.25 21.21
N PRO A 329 19.15 0.96 20.80
CA PRO A 329 19.74 1.94 21.72
C PRO A 329 18.82 2.32 22.88
N LEU A 330 19.43 2.65 24.02
CA LEU A 330 18.74 3.11 25.22
C LEU A 330 17.99 4.41 24.96
N GLY A 331 16.71 4.43 25.34
CA GLY A 331 15.88 5.62 25.33
C GLY A 331 16.27 6.65 26.40
N PRO A 332 15.47 7.72 26.55
CA PRO A 332 15.72 8.78 27.52
C PRO A 332 15.68 8.25 28.95
N ALA A 333 16.48 8.81 29.85
CA ALA A 333 16.45 8.45 31.28
C ALA A 333 15.11 8.85 31.94
N ASP A 334 14.68 8.10 32.95
CA ASP A 334 13.56 8.50 33.83
C ASP A 334 14.05 9.50 34.87
N GLU A 335 13.15 9.94 35.74
CA GLU A 335 13.47 10.84 36.86
C GLU A 335 14.55 10.27 37.81
N ASN A 336 14.73 8.95 37.81
CA ASN A 336 15.69 8.22 38.64
C ASN A 336 16.99 7.87 37.88
N GLY A 337 17.15 8.31 36.63
CA GLY A 337 18.33 8.03 35.80
C GLY A 337 18.33 6.67 35.09
N ASN A 338 17.31 5.82 35.27
CA ASN A 338 17.22 4.52 34.61
C ASN A 338 16.83 4.68 33.14
N ARG A 339 17.48 3.94 32.24
CA ARG A 339 17.16 3.92 30.82
C ARG A 339 16.60 2.56 30.41
N MET A 340 15.69 2.56 29.42
CA MET A 340 15.07 1.35 28.90
C MET A 340 15.40 1.17 27.42
N ARG A 341 15.50 -0.07 26.96
CA ARG A 341 15.52 -0.45 25.55
C ARG A 341 14.19 -1.11 25.22
N GLY A 342 13.61 -0.74 24.09
CA GLY A 342 12.32 -1.23 23.61
C GLY A 342 12.44 -1.85 22.23
N GLY A 343 13.21 -2.92 22.12
CA GLY A 343 13.26 -3.70 20.87
C GLY A 343 11.91 -4.34 20.58
N GLU A 344 11.63 -4.58 19.30
CA GLU A 344 10.51 -5.45 18.94
C GLU A 344 10.91 -6.91 19.05
N LEU A 345 10.01 -7.71 19.62
CA LEU A 345 10.07 -9.15 19.63
C LEU A 345 9.02 -9.68 18.66
N ASN A 346 9.46 -10.40 17.65
CA ASN A 346 8.57 -11.09 16.73
C ASN A 346 8.85 -12.60 16.77
N SER A 347 8.01 -13.39 16.13
CA SER A 347 8.33 -14.77 15.81
C SER A 347 7.50 -15.20 14.62
N ARG A 348 8.10 -16.00 13.75
CA ARG A 348 7.38 -16.60 12.63
C ARG A 348 6.49 -17.70 13.20
N MET A 349 5.21 -17.73 12.85
CA MET A 349 4.30 -18.74 13.36
C MET A 349 3.62 -19.50 12.23
N LEU A 350 3.36 -20.77 12.47
CA LEU A 350 2.54 -21.60 11.61
C LEU A 350 1.24 -21.97 12.32
N GLY A 351 0.13 -21.85 11.60
CA GLY A 351 -1.19 -22.25 12.02
C GLY A 351 -1.75 -23.38 11.14
N ILE A 352 -2.71 -24.13 11.66
CA ILE A 352 -3.45 -25.13 10.87
C ILE A 352 -4.70 -24.46 10.32
N PHE A 353 -4.99 -24.62 9.03
CA PHE A 353 -6.19 -24.07 8.43
C PHE A 353 -7.45 -24.78 8.94
N ALA A 354 -8.43 -24.02 9.43
CA ALA A 354 -9.68 -24.57 9.96
C ALA A 354 -10.56 -25.26 8.90
N GLY A 355 -10.39 -24.88 7.62
CA GLY A 355 -11.15 -25.44 6.50
C GLY A 355 -10.66 -26.80 6.00
N ILE A 356 -9.65 -27.43 6.65
CA ILE A 356 -9.23 -28.79 6.32
C ILE A 356 -10.36 -29.76 6.70
N ASP A 357 -10.92 -30.50 5.76
CA ASP A 357 -12.03 -31.44 6.03
C ASP A 357 -11.57 -32.72 6.74
N HIS A 358 -10.46 -33.32 6.29
CA HIS A 358 -10.03 -34.65 6.72
C HIS A 358 -9.07 -34.61 7.94
N PRO A 359 -9.36 -35.33 9.05
CA PRO A 359 -8.50 -35.35 10.24
C PRO A 359 -7.04 -35.73 9.97
N ALA A 360 -6.79 -36.73 9.11
CA ALA A 360 -5.43 -37.13 8.70
C ALA A 360 -4.57 -35.99 8.15
N ILE A 361 -5.17 -35.06 7.40
CA ILE A 361 -4.46 -33.90 6.86
C ILE A 361 -4.15 -32.91 7.99
N ARG A 362 -5.06 -32.76 8.96
CA ARG A 362 -4.83 -31.91 10.16
C ARG A 362 -3.71 -32.46 11.04
N ASP A 363 -3.69 -33.76 11.28
CA ASP A 363 -2.62 -34.43 12.04
C ASP A 363 -1.28 -34.32 11.29
N ALA A 364 -1.25 -34.54 9.98
CA ALA A 364 -0.05 -34.34 9.16
C ALA A 364 0.44 -32.87 9.17
N ALA A 365 -0.49 -31.91 9.13
CA ALA A 365 -0.19 -30.48 9.25
C ALA A 365 0.44 -30.15 10.61
N PHE A 366 -0.12 -30.68 11.70
CA PHE A 366 0.47 -30.51 13.04
C PHE A 366 1.87 -31.10 13.12
N GLU A 367 2.07 -32.34 12.67
CA GLU A 367 3.38 -33.00 12.72
C GLU A 367 4.43 -32.27 11.89
N TYR A 368 4.06 -31.69 10.73
CA TYR A 368 4.96 -30.82 9.97
C TYR A 368 5.38 -29.60 10.79
N ILE A 369 4.40 -28.87 11.35
CA ILE A 369 4.64 -27.67 12.17
C ILE A 369 5.55 -28.02 13.36
N TRP A 370 5.24 -29.11 14.05
CA TRP A 370 5.98 -29.55 15.21
C TRP A 370 7.40 -30.03 14.87
N TYR A 371 7.56 -30.75 13.75
CA TYR A 371 8.87 -31.24 13.33
C TYR A 371 9.80 -30.12 12.85
N TYR A 372 9.27 -29.11 12.15
CA TYR A 372 10.06 -28.06 11.50
C TYR A 372 10.94 -27.24 12.48
N ASP A 373 10.54 -27.20 13.76
CA ASP A 373 11.28 -26.57 14.87
C ASP A 373 11.66 -27.58 15.98
N SER A 374 11.79 -28.86 15.63
CA SER A 374 12.29 -29.90 16.54
C SER A 374 13.80 -29.84 16.70
N ASP A 375 14.34 -30.40 17.79
CA ASP A 375 15.79 -30.45 18.02
C ASP A 375 16.55 -31.15 16.87
N GLU A 376 15.96 -32.17 16.25
CA GLU A 376 16.53 -32.83 15.07
C GLU A 376 16.60 -31.87 13.87
N ALA A 377 15.48 -31.19 13.55
CA ALA A 377 15.43 -30.24 12.44
C ALA A 377 16.39 -29.06 12.66
N THR A 378 16.43 -28.49 13.87
CA THR A 378 17.34 -27.38 14.22
C THR A 378 18.81 -27.82 14.17
N ARG A 379 19.13 -29.06 14.59
CA ARG A 379 20.48 -29.62 14.43
C ARG A 379 20.86 -29.76 12.96
N ILE A 380 19.97 -30.27 12.11
CA ILE A 380 20.22 -30.40 10.66
C ILE A 380 20.46 -29.02 10.03
N LYS A 381 19.59 -28.06 10.32
CA LYS A 381 19.73 -26.69 9.82
C LYS A 381 21.06 -26.08 10.25
N THR A 382 21.42 -26.25 11.52
CA THR A 382 22.70 -25.79 12.06
C THR A 382 23.89 -26.45 11.36
N ASN A 383 23.86 -27.77 11.17
CA ASN A 383 24.95 -28.48 10.50
C ASN A 383 25.15 -27.99 9.07
N VAL A 384 24.07 -27.90 8.27
CA VAL A 384 24.14 -27.42 6.88
C VAL A 384 24.67 -25.99 6.81
N MET A 385 24.29 -25.14 7.77
CA MET A 385 24.82 -23.76 7.85
C MET A 385 26.31 -23.74 8.20
N VAL A 386 26.77 -24.59 9.13
CA VAL A 386 28.20 -24.71 9.48
C VAL A 386 29.03 -25.25 8.32
N GLU A 387 28.62 -26.37 7.73
CA GLU A 387 29.29 -26.99 6.59
C GLU A 387 29.28 -26.09 5.35
N GLY A 388 28.21 -25.31 5.15
CA GLY A 388 28.09 -24.32 4.09
C GLY A 388 28.87 -23.03 4.32
N GLY A 389 29.76 -22.98 5.32
CA GLY A 389 30.65 -21.84 5.60
C GLY A 389 29.97 -20.68 6.34
N LEU A 390 28.72 -20.84 6.76
CA LEU A 390 27.97 -19.83 7.50
C LEU A 390 27.93 -20.10 9.02
N GLY A 391 28.77 -21.01 9.52
CA GLY A 391 28.79 -21.41 10.92
C GLY A 391 28.96 -20.25 11.91
N ARG A 392 29.82 -19.26 11.58
CA ARG A 392 30.01 -18.05 12.40
C ARG A 392 28.75 -17.20 12.59
N PHE A 393 27.73 -17.45 11.76
CA PHE A 393 26.46 -16.73 11.76
C PHE A 393 25.26 -17.54 12.25
N VAL A 394 25.49 -18.76 12.72
CA VAL A 394 24.46 -19.49 13.44
C VAL A 394 24.35 -18.91 14.85
N ASN A 395 23.12 -18.89 15.40
CA ASN A 395 22.90 -18.47 16.78
C ASN A 395 23.88 -19.21 17.72
N PRO A 396 24.68 -18.48 18.52
CA PRO A 396 25.66 -19.05 19.45
C PRO A 396 25.10 -20.15 20.35
N LYS A 397 23.83 -20.03 20.76
CA LYS A 397 23.14 -21.05 21.57
C LYS A 397 23.05 -22.40 20.86
N TYR A 398 22.79 -22.41 19.55
CA TYR A 398 22.73 -23.66 18.77
C TYR A 398 24.11 -24.23 18.49
N LEU A 399 25.11 -23.38 18.20
CA LEU A 399 26.50 -23.83 18.07
C LEU A 399 26.98 -24.50 19.36
N GLN A 400 26.71 -23.90 20.52
CA GLN A 400 27.05 -24.46 21.82
C GLN A 400 26.28 -25.76 22.10
N ARG A 401 24.95 -25.78 21.87
CA ARG A 401 24.09 -26.96 22.09
C ARG A 401 24.53 -28.17 21.27
N TYR A 402 25.01 -27.95 20.05
CA TYR A 402 25.40 -29.02 19.13
C TYR A 402 26.93 -29.27 19.07
N GLY A 403 27.71 -28.64 19.94
CA GLY A 403 29.13 -28.95 20.13
C GLY A 403 30.11 -28.29 19.15
N TYR A 404 29.69 -27.25 18.44
CA TYR A 404 30.54 -26.50 17.50
C TYR A 404 31.39 -25.43 18.19
N HIS A 405 32.19 -25.84 19.19
CA HIS A 405 32.99 -24.91 20.01
C HIS A 405 34.04 -24.13 19.20
N ASP A 406 34.65 -24.74 18.18
CA ASP A 406 35.65 -24.08 17.34
C ASP A 406 35.04 -22.97 16.48
N VAL A 407 33.84 -23.21 15.94
CA VAL A 407 33.09 -22.24 15.15
C VAL A 407 32.58 -21.09 16.01
N LEU A 408 32.16 -21.40 17.25
CA LEU A 408 31.70 -20.41 18.21
C LEU A 408 32.78 -19.36 18.53
N GLN A 409 34.07 -19.75 18.53
CA GLN A 409 35.18 -18.81 18.73
C GLN A 409 35.35 -17.80 17.58
N LEU A 410 34.81 -18.12 16.40
CA LEU A 410 34.85 -17.26 15.22
C LEU A 410 33.69 -16.25 15.17
N THR A 411 32.65 -16.43 16.00
CA THR A 411 31.55 -15.47 16.08
C THR A 411 32.04 -14.16 16.69
N PRO A 412 31.69 -12.99 16.12
CA PRO A 412 32.11 -11.70 16.66
C PRO A 412 31.77 -11.54 18.15
N ARG A 413 32.72 -11.01 18.93
CA ARG A 413 32.54 -10.77 20.37
C ARG A 413 31.36 -9.80 20.59
N GLY A 414 30.50 -10.10 21.56
CA GLY A 414 29.33 -9.29 21.92
C GLY A 414 28.05 -9.58 21.13
N TRP A 415 28.10 -10.37 20.04
CA TRP A 415 26.88 -10.75 19.31
C TRP A 415 25.98 -11.67 20.14
N ALA A 416 26.56 -12.67 20.83
CA ALA A 416 25.82 -13.55 21.74
C ALA A 416 25.02 -12.75 22.79
N GLU A 417 25.70 -11.82 23.46
CA GLU A 417 25.08 -10.93 24.45
C GLU A 417 24.04 -10.00 23.82
N THR A 418 24.31 -9.52 22.59
CA THR A 418 23.34 -8.72 21.83
C THR A 418 22.05 -9.48 21.54
N PHE A 419 22.13 -10.77 21.18
CA PHE A 419 20.96 -11.62 20.97
C PHE A 419 20.14 -11.77 22.23
N GLU A 420 20.79 -12.10 23.34
CA GLU A 420 20.12 -12.26 24.63
C GLU A 420 19.45 -10.95 25.06
N ILE A 421 20.15 -9.82 24.97
CA ILE A 421 19.58 -8.50 25.28
C ILE A 421 18.39 -8.19 24.36
N ALA A 422 18.50 -8.42 23.04
CA ALA A 422 17.44 -8.11 22.08
C ALA A 422 16.15 -8.92 22.37
N VAL A 423 16.27 -10.20 22.72
CA VAL A 423 15.12 -11.05 23.09
C VAL A 423 14.58 -10.69 24.47
N ASN A 424 15.45 -10.52 25.48
CA ASN A 424 15.06 -10.26 26.87
C ASN A 424 14.49 -8.86 27.09
N THR A 425 14.95 -7.84 26.35
CA THR A 425 14.37 -6.49 26.38
C THR A 425 13.28 -6.29 25.33
N GLY A 426 13.20 -7.18 24.34
CA GLY A 426 12.21 -7.13 23.28
C GLY A 426 10.77 -7.22 23.81
N LYS A 427 9.86 -6.43 23.23
CA LYS A 427 8.44 -6.47 23.51
C LYS A 427 7.69 -7.08 22.32
N PRO A 428 6.76 -8.04 22.55
CA PRO A 428 5.98 -8.64 21.48
C PRO A 428 5.34 -7.56 20.60
N GLU A 429 5.43 -7.74 19.28
CA GLU A 429 4.66 -6.94 18.34
C GLU A 429 3.18 -6.88 18.78
N PRO A 430 2.53 -5.70 18.78
CA PRO A 430 1.13 -5.54 19.15
C PRO A 430 0.24 -6.59 18.50
N TYR A 431 -0.33 -7.42 19.37
CA TYR A 431 -1.28 -8.46 19.04
C TYR A 431 -2.63 -8.07 19.65
N GLY A 432 -3.71 -8.70 19.19
CA GLY A 432 -5.04 -8.40 19.71
C GLY A 432 -6.00 -7.80 18.71
N ARG A 433 -7.18 -7.45 19.22
CA ARG A 433 -8.25 -6.92 18.39
C ARG A 433 -7.82 -5.61 17.76
N ASN A 434 -7.89 -5.54 16.43
CA ASN A 434 -7.60 -4.34 15.65
C ASN A 434 -6.17 -3.79 15.83
N SER A 435 -5.18 -4.60 16.22
CA SER A 435 -3.79 -4.14 16.36
C SER A 435 -3.19 -3.62 15.04
N ASN A 436 -3.58 -4.17 13.89
CA ASN A 436 -3.26 -3.61 12.57
C ASN A 436 -3.72 -2.15 12.44
N VAL A 437 -4.94 -1.86 12.90
CA VAL A 437 -5.52 -0.52 12.85
C VAL A 437 -4.73 0.43 13.76
N ALA A 438 -4.36 0.00 14.97
CA ALA A 438 -3.53 0.80 15.87
C ALA A 438 -2.21 1.21 15.20
N TYR A 439 -1.52 0.27 14.55
CA TYR A 439 -0.30 0.53 13.79
C TYR A 439 -0.48 1.58 12.71
N ASP A 440 -1.54 1.45 11.91
CA ASP A 440 -1.77 2.40 10.82
C ASP A 440 -2.22 3.77 11.34
N MET A 441 -2.93 3.82 12.47
CA MET A 441 -3.30 5.07 13.11
C MET A 441 -2.11 5.80 13.74
N MET A 442 -1.09 5.07 14.23
CA MET A 442 0.18 5.66 14.70
C MET A 442 0.99 6.34 13.60
N THR A 443 0.80 5.95 12.34
CA THR A 443 1.47 6.60 11.20
C THR A 443 1.00 8.04 10.98
N LEU A 444 -0.28 8.33 11.25
CA LEU A 444 -0.87 9.66 11.03
C LEU A 444 -0.20 10.78 11.84
N PRO A 445 0.01 10.66 13.18
CA PRO A 445 0.69 11.68 13.94
C PRO A 445 2.16 11.86 13.52
N LEU A 446 2.85 10.80 13.08
CA LEU A 446 4.23 10.90 12.57
C LEU A 446 4.32 11.79 11.33
N GLN A 447 3.45 11.54 10.34
CA GLN A 447 3.40 12.33 9.11
C GLN A 447 2.99 13.78 9.37
N LYS A 448 2.04 13.99 10.30
CA LYS A 448 1.63 15.33 10.71
C LYS A 448 2.78 16.08 11.38
N ALA A 449 3.49 15.44 12.30
CA ALA A 449 4.67 16.01 12.98
C ALA A 449 5.78 16.37 11.99
N GLU A 450 6.10 15.47 11.06
CA GLU A 450 7.10 15.70 10.00
C GLU A 450 6.70 16.90 9.13
N GLN A 451 5.44 16.97 8.70
CA GLN A 451 4.96 18.08 7.88
C GLN A 451 5.03 19.42 8.63
N LEU A 452 4.66 19.45 9.92
CA LEU A 452 4.77 20.66 10.75
C LEU A 452 6.24 21.09 10.93
N MET A 453 7.16 20.13 11.09
CA MET A 453 8.60 20.42 11.14
C MET A 453 9.11 20.97 9.81
N ILE A 454 8.73 20.36 8.68
CA ILE A 454 9.12 20.81 7.34
C ILE A 454 8.63 22.24 7.10
N ASN A 455 7.40 22.53 7.51
CA ASN A 455 6.76 23.83 7.37
C ASN A 455 7.33 24.92 8.29
N GLY A 456 8.06 24.55 9.35
CA GLY A 456 8.50 25.45 10.41
C GLY A 456 7.39 25.87 11.37
N ASP A 457 6.32 25.08 11.49
CA ASP A 457 5.17 25.36 12.36
C ASP A 457 5.38 24.83 13.82
N LEU A 458 6.47 24.08 14.04
CA LEU A 458 6.88 23.59 15.36
C LEU A 458 7.82 24.59 16.05
N ALA A 459 7.69 24.73 17.36
CA ALA A 459 8.56 25.59 18.16
C ALA A 459 10.01 25.07 18.21
N ASP A 460 10.98 25.98 18.20
CA ASP A 460 12.40 25.66 18.41
C ASP A 460 12.67 25.18 19.85
N ASP A 461 11.97 25.77 20.83
CA ASP A 461 12.01 25.34 22.22
C ASP A 461 11.44 23.93 22.40
N GLN A 462 12.24 23.03 22.98
CA GLN A 462 11.87 21.63 23.12
C GLN A 462 10.65 21.43 24.03
N ALA A 463 10.51 22.19 25.11
CA ALA A 463 9.39 22.02 26.04
C ALA A 463 8.06 22.43 25.40
N VAL A 464 8.05 23.51 24.60
CA VAL A 464 6.88 23.91 23.81
C VAL A 464 6.57 22.88 22.72
N ARG A 465 7.59 22.41 22.00
CA ARG A 465 7.43 21.42 20.92
C ARG A 465 6.89 20.09 21.44
N LEU A 466 7.32 19.62 22.61
CA LEU A 466 6.78 18.42 23.25
C LEU A 466 5.30 18.54 23.59
N LYS A 467 4.81 19.74 23.96
CA LYS A 467 3.37 19.98 24.16
C LYS A 467 2.60 19.89 22.84
N GLN A 468 3.12 20.46 21.75
CA GLN A 468 2.51 20.33 20.42
C GLN A 468 2.44 18.85 19.98
N PHE A 469 3.49 18.07 20.25
CA PHE A 469 3.48 16.63 19.99
C PHE A 469 2.48 15.87 20.86
N GLN A 470 2.34 16.23 22.13
CA GLN A 470 1.35 15.64 23.02
C GLN A 470 -0.09 15.85 22.47
N GLU A 471 -0.44 17.06 22.07
CA GLU A 471 -1.75 17.37 21.46
C GLU A 471 -2.01 16.55 20.18
N ILE A 472 -0.98 16.37 19.35
CA ILE A 472 -1.06 15.56 18.13
C ILE A 472 -1.31 14.08 18.47
N LEU A 473 -0.65 13.56 19.50
CA LEU A 473 -0.80 12.16 19.91
C LEU A 473 -2.14 11.91 20.61
N ASP A 474 -2.63 12.85 21.43
CA ASP A 474 -3.94 12.76 22.08
C ASP A 474 -5.07 12.68 21.05
N ASP A 475 -5.07 13.58 20.06
CA ASP A 475 -6.02 13.55 18.93
C ASP A 475 -5.93 12.23 18.14
N ALA A 476 -4.72 11.71 17.96
CA ALA A 476 -4.50 10.45 17.25
C ALA A 476 -5.00 9.22 18.03
N VAL A 477 -4.77 9.15 19.35
CA VAL A 477 -5.23 8.05 20.20
C VAL A 477 -6.75 8.08 20.37
N GLU A 478 -7.37 9.26 20.50
CA GLU A 478 -8.83 9.39 20.53
C GLU A 478 -9.46 8.81 19.26
N LYS A 479 -8.99 9.25 18.09
CA LYS A 479 -9.45 8.73 16.78
C LYS A 479 -9.16 7.24 16.60
N ALA A 480 -7.99 6.78 17.05
CA ALA A 480 -7.62 5.37 16.96
C ALA A 480 -8.55 4.51 17.81
N ASN A 481 -8.83 4.92 19.06
CA ASN A 481 -9.73 4.23 19.96
C ASN A 481 -11.19 4.24 19.48
N GLU A 482 -11.69 5.36 18.94
CA GLU A 482 -13.01 5.40 18.30
C GLU A 482 -13.10 4.36 17.17
N LYS A 483 -12.10 4.34 16.28
CA LYS A 483 -12.04 3.40 15.14
C LYS A 483 -11.85 1.94 15.58
N MET A 484 -11.09 1.69 16.64
CA MET A 484 -10.76 0.36 17.14
C MET A 484 -11.89 -0.27 17.94
N LEU A 485 -12.47 0.49 18.88
CA LEU A 485 -13.50 -0.02 19.77
C LEU A 485 -14.86 -0.05 19.08
N GLY A 486 -15.15 0.94 18.21
CA GLY A 486 -16.44 1.04 17.53
C GLY A 486 -17.64 1.10 18.50
N ILE A 487 -17.40 1.43 19.77
CA ILE A 487 -18.43 1.52 20.80
C ILE A 487 -19.08 2.88 20.66
N LEU A 488 -20.01 2.95 19.71
CA LEU A 488 -20.94 4.05 19.60
C LEU A 488 -21.99 3.92 20.69
N THR A 489 -22.33 5.03 21.34
CA THR A 489 -23.48 5.06 22.25
C THR A 489 -24.75 4.60 21.50
N PRO A 490 -25.74 4.00 22.17
CA PRO A 490 -26.98 3.58 21.50
C PRO A 490 -27.66 4.71 20.70
N GLU A 491 -27.53 5.95 21.18
CA GLU A 491 -28.00 7.15 20.50
C GLU A 491 -27.23 7.44 19.21
N GLN A 492 -25.90 7.40 19.25
CA GLN A 492 -25.06 7.54 18.04
C GLN A 492 -25.35 6.45 17.01
N LYS A 493 -25.54 5.19 17.44
CA LYS A 493 -25.94 4.10 16.53
C LYS A 493 -27.28 4.38 15.86
N ARG A 494 -28.26 4.88 16.61
CA ARG A 494 -29.58 5.25 16.07
C ARG A 494 -29.45 6.38 15.05
N THR A 495 -28.72 7.44 15.37
CA THR A 495 -28.48 8.56 14.46
C THR A 495 -27.80 8.10 13.17
N ARG A 496 -26.70 7.34 13.26
CA ARG A 496 -25.99 6.81 12.08
C ARG A 496 -26.91 5.94 11.21
N ARG A 497 -27.74 5.07 11.81
CA ARG A 497 -28.71 4.22 11.09
C ARG A 497 -29.79 5.04 10.39
N ILE A 498 -30.35 6.06 11.03
CA ILE A 498 -31.35 6.95 10.43
C ILE A 498 -30.74 7.72 9.27
N THR A 499 -29.55 8.30 9.44
CA THR A 499 -28.83 9.02 8.38
C THR A 499 -28.50 8.10 7.21
N ALA A 500 -28.06 6.87 7.48
CA ALA A 500 -27.80 5.87 6.44
C ALA A 500 -29.08 5.49 5.68
N ALA A 501 -30.19 5.24 6.38
CA ALA A 501 -31.48 4.94 5.76
C ALA A 501 -31.95 6.10 4.88
N ALA A 502 -31.92 7.34 5.39
CA ALA A 502 -32.29 8.53 4.65
C ALA A 502 -31.42 8.70 3.40
N THR A 503 -30.11 8.53 3.54
CA THR A 503 -29.16 8.64 2.42
C THR A 503 -29.43 7.58 1.36
N LEU A 504 -29.64 6.32 1.74
CA LEU A 504 -29.97 5.25 0.79
C LEU A 504 -31.32 5.45 0.11
N VAL A 505 -32.34 5.94 0.82
CA VAL A 505 -33.63 6.29 0.22
C VAL A 505 -33.45 7.41 -0.81
N LEU A 506 -32.69 8.46 -0.49
CA LEU A 506 -32.37 9.53 -1.44
C LEU A 506 -31.63 9.01 -2.66
N ILE A 507 -30.71 8.07 -2.48
CA ILE A 507 -30.00 7.41 -3.58
C ILE A 507 -30.97 6.61 -4.45
N VAL A 508 -31.84 5.79 -3.87
CA VAL A 508 -32.82 4.99 -4.63
C VAL A 508 -33.76 5.90 -5.41
N ILE A 509 -34.22 7.00 -4.79
CA ILE A 509 -35.03 8.02 -5.48
C ILE A 509 -34.24 8.63 -6.63
N ALA A 510 -32.98 9.01 -6.41
CA ALA A 510 -32.12 9.54 -7.46
C ALA A 510 -31.98 8.52 -8.60
N PHE A 511 -31.70 7.25 -8.32
CA PHE A 511 -31.64 6.17 -9.33
C PHE A 511 -32.94 6.03 -10.10
N ALA A 512 -34.08 6.03 -9.44
CA ALA A 512 -35.39 5.95 -10.10
C ALA A 512 -35.62 7.14 -11.04
N LEU A 513 -35.26 8.35 -10.61
CA LEU A 513 -35.34 9.57 -11.44
C LEU A 513 -34.38 9.52 -12.63
N VAL A 514 -33.15 9.07 -12.40
CA VAL A 514 -32.13 8.84 -13.42
C VAL A 514 -32.65 7.84 -14.46
N PHE A 515 -33.07 6.67 -14.02
CA PHE A 515 -33.52 5.59 -14.90
C PHE A 515 -34.75 6.00 -15.70
N ARG A 516 -35.72 6.66 -15.05
CA ARG A 516 -36.87 7.28 -15.73
C ARG A 516 -36.43 8.27 -16.81
N LYS A 517 -35.43 9.11 -16.52
CA LYS A 517 -34.90 10.08 -17.50
C LYS A 517 -34.19 9.41 -18.66
N VAL A 518 -33.41 8.36 -18.40
CA VAL A 518 -32.76 7.54 -19.44
C VAL A 518 -33.81 6.90 -20.33
N ILE A 519 -34.79 6.18 -19.77
CA ILE A 519 -35.89 5.58 -20.53
C ILE A 519 -36.60 6.64 -21.36
N LYS A 520 -36.99 7.77 -20.77
CA LYS A 520 -37.66 8.86 -21.50
C LYS A 520 -36.81 9.41 -22.65
N THR A 521 -35.50 9.46 -22.49
CA THR A 521 -34.57 10.00 -23.50
C THR A 521 -34.36 9.04 -24.68
N PHE A 522 -34.34 7.73 -24.43
CA PHE A 522 -34.13 6.71 -25.45
C PHE A 522 -35.42 6.07 -25.99
N THR A 523 -36.58 6.40 -25.42
CA THR A 523 -37.88 5.99 -25.97
C THR A 523 -38.20 6.88 -27.17
N PRO A 524 -38.42 6.32 -28.37
CA PRO A 524 -38.76 7.12 -29.56
C PRO A 524 -40.04 7.92 -29.32
N PRO A 525 -40.16 9.16 -29.87
CA PRO A 525 -41.37 9.95 -29.76
C PRO A 525 -42.56 9.18 -30.34
N SER A 526 -43.72 9.27 -29.67
CA SER A 526 -44.93 8.53 -30.04
C SER A 526 -45.54 8.97 -31.36
N THR A 527 -45.10 10.09 -31.94
CA THR A 527 -45.57 10.63 -33.23
C THR A 527 -44.38 10.88 -34.17
N SER A 528 -44.41 10.23 -35.33
CA SER A 528 -43.57 10.59 -36.47
C SER A 528 -44.06 11.89 -37.12
N LEU A 529 -43.23 12.54 -37.93
CA LEU A 529 -43.59 13.73 -38.74
C LEU A 529 -44.84 13.49 -39.63
N ASP A 530 -45.17 12.23 -39.93
CA ASP A 530 -46.34 11.80 -40.71
C ASP A 530 -47.58 11.44 -39.86
N GLY A 531 -47.60 11.76 -38.55
CA GLY A 531 -48.74 11.50 -37.66
C GLY A 531 -48.99 10.02 -37.31
N LYS A 532 -48.15 9.08 -37.79
CA LYS A 532 -48.25 7.66 -37.43
C LYS A 532 -47.61 7.39 -36.07
N GLN A 533 -48.33 6.67 -35.21
CA GLN A 533 -47.83 6.20 -33.93
C GLN A 533 -46.69 5.19 -34.12
N VAL A 534 -45.48 5.55 -33.68
CA VAL A 534 -44.34 4.63 -33.67
C VAL A 534 -44.46 3.73 -32.44
N ARG A 535 -45.10 2.57 -32.58
CA ARG A 535 -45.12 1.54 -31.54
C ARG A 535 -43.77 0.81 -31.50
N TRP A 536 -43.29 0.49 -30.28
CA TRP A 536 -42.08 -0.29 -30.05
C TRP A 536 -42.20 -1.66 -30.75
N GLY A 537 -41.54 -1.82 -31.89
CA GLY A 537 -41.73 -2.96 -32.78
C GLY A 537 -40.86 -4.15 -32.39
N PHE A 538 -41.14 -4.80 -31.26
CA PHE A 538 -40.35 -5.97 -30.81
C PHE A 538 -40.31 -7.08 -31.87
N LYS A 539 -41.43 -7.32 -32.57
CA LYS A 539 -41.51 -8.25 -33.71
C LYS A 539 -40.71 -7.79 -34.94
N LYS A 540 -40.59 -6.48 -35.18
CA LYS A 540 -39.88 -5.92 -36.35
C LYS A 540 -38.36 -6.05 -36.22
N TYR A 541 -37.83 -5.97 -35.00
CA TYR A 541 -36.39 -5.99 -34.72
C TYR A 541 -35.93 -7.25 -33.97
N TRP A 542 -36.71 -8.34 -34.01
CA TRP A 542 -36.40 -9.59 -33.30
C TRP A 542 -35.00 -10.14 -33.62
N SER A 543 -34.58 -10.07 -34.89
CA SER A 543 -33.23 -10.49 -35.31
C SER A 543 -32.12 -9.64 -34.67
N ALA A 544 -32.32 -8.33 -34.51
CA ALA A 544 -31.37 -7.46 -33.83
C ALA A 544 -31.27 -7.76 -32.33
N TYR A 545 -32.40 -8.05 -31.67
CA TYR A 545 -32.38 -8.48 -30.27
C TYR A 545 -31.66 -9.82 -30.09
N LEU A 546 -31.90 -10.78 -30.99
CA LEU A 546 -31.23 -12.08 -30.96
C LEU A 546 -29.70 -11.95 -31.15
N LEU A 547 -29.24 -11.02 -31.97
CA LEU A 547 -27.81 -10.70 -32.12
C LEU A 547 -27.21 -10.05 -30.87
N LEU A 548 -27.99 -9.31 -30.09
CA LEU A 548 -27.53 -8.66 -28.85
C LEU A 548 -27.51 -9.61 -27.64
N VAL A 549 -28.29 -10.70 -27.67
CA VAL A 549 -28.44 -11.63 -26.55
C VAL A 549 -27.10 -12.17 -26.04
N PRO A 550 -26.14 -12.65 -26.88
CA PRO A 550 -24.86 -13.13 -26.37
C PRO A 550 -24.05 -12.05 -25.63
N ALA A 551 -24.06 -10.81 -26.12
CA ALA A 551 -23.38 -9.69 -25.47
C ALA A 551 -24.05 -9.32 -24.13
N LEU A 552 -25.39 -9.23 -24.11
CA LEU A 552 -26.15 -8.92 -22.89
C LEU A 552 -26.01 -10.02 -21.83
N LEU A 553 -26.04 -11.30 -22.22
CA LEU A 553 -25.83 -12.42 -21.31
C LEU A 553 -24.41 -12.39 -20.72
N THR A 554 -23.41 -12.09 -21.53
CA THR A 554 -22.02 -11.96 -21.07
C THR A 554 -21.87 -10.81 -20.06
N ILE A 555 -22.45 -9.63 -20.35
CA ILE A 555 -22.44 -8.50 -19.43
C ILE A 555 -23.19 -8.82 -18.14
N LEU A 556 -24.38 -9.43 -18.23
CA LEU A 556 -25.18 -9.82 -17.07
C LEU A 556 -24.41 -10.80 -16.18
N MET A 557 -23.87 -11.86 -16.78
CA MET A 557 -23.19 -12.94 -16.06
C MET A 557 -21.88 -12.51 -15.43
N TRP A 558 -21.08 -11.68 -16.11
CA TRP A 558 -19.73 -11.33 -15.63
C TRP A 558 -19.65 -9.98 -14.90
N HIS A 559 -20.59 -9.05 -15.12
CA HIS A 559 -20.57 -7.75 -14.44
C HIS A 559 -21.67 -7.65 -13.38
N TYR A 560 -22.93 -7.88 -13.75
CA TYR A 560 -24.05 -7.61 -12.85
C TYR A 560 -24.30 -8.72 -11.82
N VAL A 561 -24.10 -9.99 -12.17
CA VAL A 561 -24.25 -11.09 -11.20
C VAL A 561 -23.21 -10.99 -10.07
N PRO A 562 -21.90 -10.81 -10.33
CA PRO A 562 -20.92 -10.57 -9.28
C PRO A 562 -21.20 -9.29 -8.49
N LEU A 563 -21.60 -8.20 -9.16
CA LEU A 563 -22.00 -6.96 -8.49
C LEU A 563 -23.13 -7.20 -7.49
N LEU A 564 -24.22 -7.86 -7.89
CA LEU A 564 -25.36 -8.13 -7.01
C LEU A 564 -24.97 -9.03 -5.83
N ARG A 565 -24.18 -10.08 -6.08
CA ARG A 565 -23.68 -10.96 -5.01
C ARG A 565 -22.77 -10.21 -4.03
N GLY A 566 -21.84 -9.42 -4.54
CA GLY A 566 -20.93 -8.60 -3.72
C GLY A 566 -21.68 -7.52 -2.94
N SER A 567 -22.74 -6.96 -3.50
CA SER A 567 -23.52 -5.88 -2.87
C SER A 567 -24.19 -6.29 -1.56
N VAL A 568 -24.51 -7.58 -1.41
CA VAL A 568 -25.04 -8.12 -0.16
C VAL A 568 -24.03 -7.95 0.99
N MET A 569 -22.73 -7.98 0.70
CA MET A 569 -21.66 -7.79 1.69
C MET A 569 -21.77 -6.43 2.38
N ALA A 570 -22.26 -5.38 1.70
CA ALA A 570 -22.43 -4.06 2.29
C ALA A 570 -23.40 -4.04 3.48
N PHE A 571 -24.31 -5.00 3.58
CA PHE A 571 -25.30 -5.12 4.67
C PHE A 571 -24.91 -6.16 5.73
N MET A 572 -23.70 -6.71 5.63
CA MET A 572 -23.20 -7.77 6.49
C MET A 572 -21.92 -7.35 7.20
N ASP A 573 -21.75 -7.86 8.42
CA ASP A 573 -20.42 -8.11 8.98
C ASP A 573 -19.89 -9.38 8.29
N TYR A 574 -19.31 -9.16 7.11
CA TYR A 574 -18.94 -10.22 6.19
C TYR A 574 -17.66 -10.91 6.67
N ASN A 575 -17.79 -12.19 7.00
CA ASN A 575 -16.64 -13.07 7.26
C ASN A 575 -16.39 -13.90 6.00
N ILE A 576 -15.13 -14.02 5.60
CA ILE A 576 -14.73 -14.83 4.43
C ILE A 576 -15.02 -16.32 4.70
N MET A 577 -14.80 -16.78 5.94
CA MET A 577 -15.17 -18.11 6.39
C MET A 577 -16.18 -18.06 7.54
N GLY A 578 -17.00 -19.09 7.63
CA GLY A 578 -18.05 -19.19 8.64
C GLY A 578 -19.27 -18.31 8.33
N ASN A 579 -20.09 -18.08 9.36
CA ASN A 579 -21.35 -17.37 9.20
C ASN A 579 -21.15 -15.84 9.22
N SER A 580 -21.57 -15.18 8.15
CA SER A 580 -21.67 -13.71 8.10
C SER A 580 -22.92 -13.24 8.86
N LYS A 581 -22.78 -12.19 9.67
CA LYS A 581 -23.90 -11.62 10.44
C LYS A 581 -24.51 -10.46 9.68
N PHE A 582 -25.84 -10.45 9.54
CA PHE A 582 -26.52 -9.30 8.93
C PHE A 582 -26.51 -8.11 9.90
N THR A 583 -25.91 -7.00 9.49
CA THR A 583 -25.81 -5.76 10.27
C THR A 583 -26.71 -4.63 9.74
N GLY A 584 -27.41 -4.88 8.63
CA GLY A 584 -28.31 -3.91 8.03
C GLY A 584 -27.55 -2.69 7.50
N LEU A 585 -27.89 -1.49 7.98
CA LEU A 585 -27.34 -0.22 7.46
C LEU A 585 -26.12 0.30 8.23
N GLU A 586 -25.56 -0.50 9.12
CA GLU A 586 -24.49 -0.08 10.02
C GLU A 586 -23.21 0.30 9.26
N ASN A 587 -22.83 -0.47 8.23
CA ASN A 587 -21.67 -0.17 7.40
C ASN A 587 -21.82 1.18 6.68
N PHE A 588 -22.98 1.46 6.09
CA PHE A 588 -23.26 2.75 5.45
C PHE A 588 -23.20 3.91 6.46
N GLY A 589 -23.80 3.73 7.64
CA GLY A 589 -23.75 4.72 8.71
C GLY A 589 -22.33 4.98 9.21
N ASN A 590 -21.49 3.95 9.29
CA ASN A 590 -20.10 4.11 9.69
C ASN A 590 -19.29 4.86 8.64
N VAL A 591 -19.49 4.58 7.35
CA VAL A 591 -18.79 5.27 6.26
C VAL A 591 -19.19 6.74 6.15
N LEU A 592 -20.48 7.07 6.32
CA LEU A 592 -20.95 8.46 6.25
C LEU A 592 -20.36 9.37 7.33
N PHE A 593 -19.97 8.80 8.47
CA PHE A 593 -19.35 9.52 9.58
C PHE A 593 -17.83 9.28 9.67
N ASP A 594 -17.24 8.56 8.72
CA ASP A 594 -15.78 8.37 8.66
C ASP A 594 -15.14 9.61 8.00
N ALA A 595 -14.43 10.40 8.79
CA ALA A 595 -13.71 11.58 8.29
C ALA A 595 -12.64 11.21 7.25
N ALA A 596 -12.00 10.04 7.39
CA ALA A 596 -10.99 9.59 6.45
C ALA A 596 -11.61 9.20 5.09
N TRP A 597 -12.84 8.67 5.09
CA TRP A 597 -13.59 8.45 3.86
C TRP A 597 -13.80 9.76 3.10
N TRP A 598 -14.32 10.80 3.76
CA TRP A 598 -14.55 12.08 3.11
C TRP A 598 -13.26 12.79 2.68
N GLN A 599 -12.18 12.65 3.44
CA GLN A 599 -10.86 13.11 3.01
C GLN A 599 -10.41 12.40 1.73
N SER A 600 -10.61 11.08 1.63
CA SER A 600 -10.26 10.31 0.42
C SER A 600 -11.12 10.69 -0.80
N VAL A 601 -12.40 11.02 -0.58
CA VAL A 601 -13.30 11.54 -1.60
C VAL A 601 -12.84 12.93 -2.08
N TYR A 602 -12.46 13.82 -1.16
CA TYR A 602 -11.88 15.12 -1.50
C TYR A 602 -10.57 15.00 -2.28
N ASN A 603 -9.70 14.09 -1.88
CA ASN A 603 -8.48 13.78 -2.62
C ASN A 603 -8.78 13.20 -4.01
N SER A 604 -9.83 12.40 -4.16
CA SER A 604 -10.29 11.90 -5.46
C SER A 604 -10.79 13.02 -6.36
N LEU A 605 -11.49 14.01 -5.80
CA LEU A 605 -11.89 15.22 -6.54
C LEU A 605 -10.67 16.00 -7.03
N ARG A 606 -9.68 16.22 -6.16
CA ARG A 606 -8.41 16.88 -6.52
C ARG A 606 -7.67 16.11 -7.62
N TYR A 607 -7.54 14.80 -7.45
CA TYR A 607 -6.90 13.92 -8.43
C TYR A 607 -7.63 13.91 -9.76
N CYS A 608 -8.97 13.79 -9.74
CA CYS A 608 -9.81 13.81 -10.93
C CYS A 608 -9.70 15.13 -11.69
N PHE A 609 -9.72 16.26 -10.97
CA PHE A 609 -9.48 17.57 -11.57
C PHE A 609 -8.11 17.63 -12.26
N LEU A 610 -7.05 17.16 -11.61
CA LEU A 610 -5.70 17.16 -12.19
C LEU A 610 -5.58 16.22 -13.40
N ILE A 611 -6.17 15.03 -13.36
CA ILE A 611 -6.20 14.09 -14.48
C ILE A 611 -6.95 14.72 -15.67
N ILE A 612 -8.12 15.30 -15.45
CA ILE A 612 -8.86 15.98 -16.53
C ILE A 612 -8.06 17.16 -17.08
N ALA A 613 -7.45 17.97 -16.21
CA ALA A 613 -6.69 19.13 -16.64
C ALA A 613 -5.44 18.74 -17.43
N LEU A 614 -4.73 17.67 -17.01
CA LEU A 614 -3.39 17.34 -17.49
C LEU A 614 -3.33 16.14 -18.42
N THR A 615 -4.26 15.19 -18.40
CA THR A 615 -4.20 13.98 -19.24
C THR A 615 -5.22 13.99 -20.38
N PHE A 616 -6.34 14.71 -20.23
CA PHE A 616 -7.40 14.72 -21.25
C PHE A 616 -7.08 15.65 -22.42
N LEU A 617 -6.52 16.83 -22.14
CA LEU A 617 -6.24 17.85 -23.16
C LEU A 617 -4.98 17.55 -24.00
N PRO A 618 -3.85 17.09 -23.44
CA PRO A 618 -2.63 16.92 -24.23
C PRO A 618 -2.74 15.95 -25.41
N PRO A 619 -3.46 14.82 -25.35
CA PRO A 619 -3.65 13.97 -26.53
C PRO A 619 -4.37 14.68 -27.68
N VAL A 620 -5.33 15.56 -27.40
CA VAL A 620 -6.04 16.35 -28.42
C VAL A 620 -5.08 17.36 -29.05
N ILE A 621 -4.36 18.10 -28.20
CA ILE A 621 -3.38 19.11 -28.64
C ILE A 621 -2.30 18.45 -29.48
N LEU A 622 -1.74 17.33 -29.01
CA LEU A 622 -0.71 16.58 -29.71
C LEU A 622 -1.23 16.06 -31.06
N ALA A 623 -2.47 15.58 -31.15
CA ALA A 623 -3.04 15.11 -32.40
C ALA A 623 -3.12 16.22 -33.46
N ILE A 624 -3.55 17.42 -33.05
CA ILE A 624 -3.59 18.61 -33.91
C ILE A 624 -2.17 18.98 -34.35
N LEU A 625 -1.23 19.06 -33.40
CA LEU A 625 0.17 19.39 -33.73
C LEU A 625 0.79 18.38 -34.70
N LEU A 626 0.58 17.07 -34.50
CA LEU A 626 1.11 16.01 -35.35
C LEU A 626 0.48 15.97 -36.75
N GLN A 627 -0.73 16.51 -36.92
CA GLN A 627 -1.35 16.67 -38.24
C GLN A 627 -0.61 17.73 -39.06
N GLU A 628 -0.22 18.83 -38.41
CA GLU A 628 0.44 19.99 -39.02
C GLU A 628 1.94 19.79 -39.31
N VAL A 629 2.57 18.76 -38.76
CA VAL A 629 4.00 18.49 -39.01
C VAL A 629 4.24 18.23 -40.50
N PRO A 630 4.99 19.08 -41.24
CA PRO A 630 5.10 18.96 -42.69
C PRO A 630 6.00 17.79 -43.12
N HIS A 631 7.07 17.49 -42.37
CA HIS A 631 8.03 16.42 -42.67
C HIS A 631 8.38 15.61 -41.40
N GLY A 632 8.70 14.32 -41.54
CA GLY A 632 9.11 13.48 -40.40
C GLY A 632 7.95 12.96 -39.52
N LYS A 633 6.71 12.92 -40.05
CA LYS A 633 5.51 12.48 -39.31
C LYS A 633 5.67 11.12 -38.63
N LEU A 634 6.35 10.16 -39.26
CA LEU A 634 6.59 8.83 -38.69
C LEU A 634 7.50 8.91 -37.45
N PHE A 635 8.59 9.68 -37.54
CA PHE A 635 9.53 9.87 -36.43
C PHE A 635 8.83 10.45 -35.19
N PHE A 636 8.11 11.58 -35.35
CA PHE A 636 7.41 12.20 -34.23
C PHE A 636 6.34 11.27 -33.63
N ARG A 637 5.56 10.56 -34.46
CA ARG A 637 4.59 9.58 -33.97
C ARG A 637 5.26 8.45 -33.18
N THR A 638 6.39 7.93 -33.66
CA THR A 638 7.15 6.89 -32.94
C THR A 638 7.68 7.40 -31.61
N VAL A 639 8.27 8.60 -31.56
CA VAL A 639 8.83 9.18 -30.33
C VAL A 639 7.75 9.41 -29.27
N PHE A 640 6.60 10.00 -29.63
CA PHE A 640 5.51 10.22 -28.67
C PHE A 640 4.79 8.93 -28.27
N TYR A 641 4.93 7.86 -29.04
CA TYR A 641 4.37 6.55 -28.72
C TYR A 641 5.30 5.68 -27.88
N LEU A 642 6.61 5.93 -27.92
CA LEU A 642 7.62 5.14 -27.20
C LEU A 642 7.30 4.94 -25.70
N PRO A 643 6.79 5.95 -24.95
CA PRO A 643 6.39 5.76 -23.55
C PRO A 643 5.38 4.64 -23.34
N ALA A 644 4.43 4.46 -24.27
CA ALA A 644 3.36 3.48 -24.15
C ALA A 644 3.81 2.03 -24.41
N VAL A 645 5.02 1.85 -24.96
CA VAL A 645 5.63 0.53 -25.15
C VAL A 645 6.19 0.00 -23.83
N ILE A 646 6.51 0.89 -22.89
CA ILE A 646 6.99 0.54 -21.56
C ILE A 646 5.79 0.12 -20.69
N THR A 647 5.96 -0.92 -19.89
CA THR A 647 4.90 -1.36 -18.97
C THR A 647 4.61 -0.26 -17.94
N GLY A 648 3.35 -0.19 -17.48
CA GLY A 648 2.94 0.81 -16.50
C GLY A 648 3.77 0.79 -15.22
N LEU A 649 4.15 -0.40 -14.73
CA LEU A 649 4.97 -0.56 -13.53
C LEU A 649 6.38 0.01 -13.72
N VAL A 650 7.05 -0.30 -14.83
CA VAL A 650 8.40 0.22 -15.13
C VAL A 650 8.37 1.74 -15.25
N THR A 651 7.32 2.30 -15.87
CA THR A 651 7.10 3.74 -15.93
C THR A 651 7.04 4.35 -14.52
N LEU A 652 6.26 3.77 -13.60
CA LEU A 652 6.13 4.28 -12.24
C LEU A 652 7.45 4.22 -11.46
N LEU A 653 8.21 3.12 -11.58
CA LEU A 653 9.52 2.98 -10.94
C LEU A 653 10.55 3.99 -11.48
N LEU A 654 10.56 4.22 -12.80
CA LEU A 654 11.43 5.21 -13.44
C LEU A 654 11.09 6.64 -12.96
N TRP A 655 9.80 6.99 -12.90
CA TRP A 655 9.39 8.30 -12.36
C TRP A 655 9.69 8.44 -10.87
N LYS A 656 9.60 7.36 -10.08
CA LYS A 656 10.01 7.37 -8.68
C LYS A 656 11.50 7.71 -8.53
N MET A 657 12.36 7.20 -9.41
CA MET A 657 13.79 7.58 -9.46
C MET A 657 13.98 9.05 -9.86
N PHE A 658 13.20 9.55 -10.82
CA PHE A 658 13.24 10.97 -11.22
C PHE A 658 12.85 11.91 -10.08
N TYR A 659 11.95 11.47 -9.21
CA TYR A 659 11.46 12.20 -8.03
C TYR A 659 12.31 12.02 -6.77
N ALA A 660 13.48 11.37 -6.85
CA ALA A 660 14.34 11.18 -5.68
C ALA A 660 14.62 12.54 -4.98
N PRO A 661 14.43 12.64 -3.65
CA PRO A 661 14.52 13.89 -2.89
C PRO A 661 15.97 14.29 -2.59
N SER A 662 16.84 14.12 -3.57
CA SER A 662 18.29 14.34 -3.52
C SER A 662 18.73 15.08 -4.78
N GLU A 663 19.97 15.58 -4.79
CA GLU A 663 20.59 16.14 -6.00
C GLU A 663 20.82 15.09 -7.09
N SER A 664 20.88 13.80 -6.70
CA SER A 664 20.94 12.68 -7.63
C SER A 664 19.63 12.43 -8.38
N GLY A 665 18.50 12.94 -7.89
CA GLY A 665 17.21 12.88 -8.59
C GLY A 665 17.24 13.65 -9.90
N ALA A 666 16.87 13.00 -11.01
CA ALA A 666 16.99 13.58 -12.36
C ALA A 666 16.26 14.93 -12.50
N LEU A 667 15.09 15.09 -11.89
CA LEU A 667 14.34 16.35 -11.94
C LEU A 667 14.96 17.41 -11.04
N ASN A 668 15.39 17.06 -9.84
CA ASN A 668 16.04 18.01 -8.92
C ASN A 668 17.37 18.51 -9.49
N LYS A 669 18.13 17.64 -10.15
CA LYS A 669 19.37 18.01 -10.85
C LYS A 669 19.14 19.12 -11.89
N VAL A 670 18.02 19.09 -12.60
CA VAL A 670 17.66 20.17 -13.54
C VAL A 670 17.09 21.37 -12.80
N LEU A 671 16.11 21.16 -11.92
CA LEU A 671 15.34 22.22 -11.26
C LEU A 671 16.21 23.14 -10.40
N MET A 672 17.23 22.59 -9.72
CA MET A 672 18.14 23.36 -8.86
C MET A 672 19.08 24.29 -9.62
N HIS A 673 19.17 24.17 -10.95
CA HIS A 673 19.94 25.08 -11.80
C HIS A 673 19.05 26.14 -12.50
N ILE A 674 17.74 26.08 -12.31
CA ILE A 674 16.80 27.01 -12.93
C ILE A 674 16.54 28.19 -11.96
N PRO A 675 16.79 29.44 -12.38
CA PRO A 675 16.54 30.60 -11.55
C PRO A 675 15.04 30.90 -11.43
N ALA A 676 14.62 31.51 -10.32
CA ALA A 676 13.21 31.80 -10.01
C ALA A 676 12.48 32.57 -11.13
N ILE A 677 13.19 33.46 -11.84
CA ILE A 677 12.66 34.25 -12.96
C ILE A 677 12.08 33.39 -14.07
N VAL A 678 12.63 32.19 -14.31
CA VAL A 678 12.14 31.30 -15.38
C VAL A 678 10.76 30.75 -15.02
N PHE A 679 10.52 30.42 -13.75
CA PHE A 679 9.20 29.99 -13.29
C PHE A 679 8.18 31.14 -13.35
N VAL A 680 8.60 32.35 -12.95
CA VAL A 680 7.76 33.55 -13.05
C VAL A 680 7.41 33.85 -14.50
N ALA A 681 8.40 33.88 -15.39
CA ALA A 681 8.21 34.10 -16.81
C ALA A 681 7.33 33.01 -17.44
N GLY A 682 7.56 31.73 -17.10
CA GLY A 682 6.73 30.62 -17.55
C GLY A 682 5.26 30.77 -17.11
N GLY A 683 5.03 31.12 -15.84
CA GLY A 683 3.69 31.38 -15.33
C GLY A 683 3.00 32.55 -16.04
N VAL A 684 3.73 33.65 -16.31
CA VAL A 684 3.23 34.80 -17.06
C VAL A 684 2.94 34.45 -18.52
N VAL A 685 3.80 33.67 -19.18
CA VAL A 685 3.59 33.22 -20.56
C VAL A 685 2.34 32.37 -20.67
N ILE A 686 2.10 31.43 -19.74
CA ILE A 686 0.88 30.64 -19.70
C ILE A 686 -0.34 31.53 -19.47
N LEU A 687 -0.27 32.47 -18.51
CA LEU A 687 -1.35 33.39 -18.24
C LEU A 687 -1.69 34.24 -19.47
N ILE A 688 -0.70 34.87 -20.12
CA ILE A 688 -0.88 35.67 -21.33
C ILE A 688 -1.47 34.81 -22.45
N SER A 689 -0.95 33.60 -22.66
CA SER A 689 -1.47 32.69 -23.68
C SER A 689 -2.95 32.40 -23.44
N CYS A 690 -3.32 32.03 -22.21
CA CYS A 690 -4.71 31.80 -21.82
C CYS A 690 -5.59 33.05 -22.00
N LEU A 691 -5.08 34.25 -21.68
CA LEU A 691 -5.80 35.51 -21.88
C LEU A 691 -6.00 35.84 -23.36
N LEU A 692 -5.03 35.55 -24.22
CA LEU A 692 -5.17 35.72 -25.68
C LEU A 692 -6.25 34.78 -26.25
N PHE A 693 -6.28 33.53 -25.79
CA PHE A 693 -7.35 32.58 -26.12
C PHE A 693 -8.71 33.07 -25.60
N ALA A 694 -8.78 33.52 -24.34
CA ALA A 694 -10.01 34.05 -23.75
C ALA A 694 -10.53 35.27 -24.51
N ARG A 695 -9.66 36.23 -24.87
CA ARG A 695 -10.01 37.40 -25.67
C ARG A 695 -10.63 37.02 -27.01
N ARG A 696 -10.05 36.03 -27.69
CA ARG A 696 -10.56 35.53 -28.98
C ARG A 696 -11.94 34.86 -28.81
N LEU A 697 -12.13 34.07 -27.75
CA LEU A 697 -13.42 33.47 -27.43
C LEU A 697 -14.49 34.52 -27.07
N PHE A 698 -14.12 35.60 -26.36
CA PHE A 698 -15.03 36.72 -26.12
C PHE A 698 -15.47 37.40 -27.41
N PHE A 699 -14.57 37.56 -28.39
CA PHE A 699 -14.90 38.15 -29.69
C PHE A 699 -15.96 37.33 -30.45
N HIS A 700 -15.98 36.01 -30.27
CA HIS A 700 -16.97 35.11 -30.86
C HIS A 700 -18.12 34.75 -29.91
N GLU A 701 -18.42 35.60 -28.92
CA GLU A 701 -19.52 35.45 -27.95
C GLU A 701 -19.49 34.16 -27.10
N ALA A 702 -18.38 33.43 -27.08
CA ALA A 702 -18.18 32.21 -26.29
C ALA A 702 -17.76 32.51 -24.83
N THR A 703 -18.59 33.27 -24.12
CA THR A 703 -18.29 33.86 -22.80
C THR A 703 -17.89 32.82 -21.74
N PHE A 704 -18.61 31.70 -21.64
CA PHE A 704 -18.31 30.65 -20.67
C PHE A 704 -16.92 30.04 -20.89
N ALA A 705 -16.58 29.70 -22.13
CA ALA A 705 -15.28 29.14 -22.47
C ALA A 705 -14.15 30.16 -22.21
N ALA A 706 -14.39 31.44 -22.55
CA ALA A 706 -13.44 32.50 -22.29
C ALA A 706 -13.11 32.63 -20.79
N VAL A 707 -14.13 32.62 -19.91
CA VAL A 707 -13.94 32.64 -18.46
C VAL A 707 -13.15 31.42 -17.97
N CYS A 708 -13.45 30.22 -18.49
CA CYS A 708 -12.68 29.02 -18.16
C CYS A 708 -11.19 29.15 -18.51
N PHE A 709 -10.86 29.74 -19.66
CA PHE A 709 -9.46 29.98 -20.04
C PHE A 709 -8.78 31.00 -19.13
N VAL A 710 -9.47 32.06 -18.70
CA VAL A 710 -8.92 33.02 -17.71
C VAL A 710 -8.60 32.31 -16.39
N LEU A 711 -9.54 31.52 -15.87
CA LEU A 711 -9.35 30.77 -14.62
C LEU A 711 -8.22 29.74 -14.75
N ALA A 712 -8.14 29.04 -15.88
CA ALA A 712 -7.06 28.11 -16.17
C ALA A 712 -5.70 28.83 -16.21
N GLY A 713 -5.61 30.00 -16.85
CA GLY A 713 -4.40 30.81 -16.90
C GLY A 713 -3.94 31.25 -15.52
N LEU A 714 -4.86 31.71 -14.67
CA LEU A 714 -4.56 32.06 -13.27
C LEU A 714 -4.08 30.84 -12.48
N PHE A 715 -4.77 29.70 -12.61
CA PHE A 715 -4.44 28.48 -11.90
C PHE A 715 -3.09 27.89 -12.31
N PHE A 716 -2.87 27.65 -13.61
CA PHE A 716 -1.61 27.08 -14.11
C PHE A 716 -0.46 28.06 -13.98
N GLY A 717 -0.71 29.36 -14.19
CA GLY A 717 0.26 30.42 -13.92
C GLY A 717 0.72 30.38 -12.47
N PHE A 718 -0.22 30.38 -11.52
CA PHE A 718 0.10 30.25 -10.10
C PHE A 718 0.81 28.93 -9.76
N ALA A 719 0.40 27.80 -10.35
CA ALA A 719 1.01 26.50 -10.12
C ALA A 719 2.49 26.44 -10.55
N ILE A 720 2.86 27.12 -11.65
CA ILE A 720 4.27 27.21 -12.06
C ILE A 720 5.04 28.15 -11.13
N VAL A 721 4.47 29.32 -10.82
CA VAL A 721 5.12 30.29 -9.93
C VAL A 721 5.31 29.73 -8.53
N SER A 722 4.39 28.90 -8.04
CA SER A 722 4.49 28.29 -6.72
C SER A 722 5.67 27.33 -6.57
N LEU A 723 6.22 26.80 -7.67
CA LEU A 723 7.48 26.05 -7.62
C LEU A 723 8.67 26.93 -7.19
N ALA A 724 8.63 28.23 -7.51
CA ALA A 724 9.62 29.22 -7.05
C ALA A 724 9.26 29.87 -5.70
N SER A 725 8.14 29.48 -5.08
CA SER A 725 7.75 30.00 -3.75
C SER A 725 8.82 29.86 -2.66
N PRO A 726 9.63 28.78 -2.61
CA PRO A 726 10.70 28.68 -1.60
C PRO A 726 11.76 29.79 -1.74
N ILE A 727 11.92 30.33 -2.96
CA ILE A 727 12.88 31.38 -3.28
C ILE A 727 12.23 32.76 -3.09
N LEU A 728 11.04 32.94 -3.65
CA LEU A 728 10.35 34.23 -3.70
C LEU A 728 9.70 34.64 -2.37
N MET A 729 9.27 33.68 -1.57
CA MET A 729 8.55 33.91 -0.30
C MET A 729 9.10 33.02 0.82
N PRO A 730 10.38 33.20 1.24
CA PRO A 730 10.92 32.46 2.37
C PRO A 730 10.17 32.85 3.66
N ARG A 731 9.82 31.84 4.47
CA ARG A 731 9.07 32.05 5.72
C ARG A 731 9.98 32.63 6.82
N GLY A 732 9.45 33.56 7.61
CA GLY A 732 10.14 34.15 8.76
C GLY A 732 10.70 35.56 8.56
N GLU A 733 10.57 36.15 7.36
CA GLU A 733 11.03 37.50 7.07
C GLU A 733 9.93 38.56 7.27
N SER A 734 10.36 39.75 7.70
CA SER A 734 9.50 40.93 7.71
C SER A 734 9.19 41.40 6.28
N VAL A 735 8.02 42.01 6.07
CA VAL A 735 7.60 42.54 4.76
C VAL A 735 8.64 43.52 4.19
N GLY A 736 9.30 44.31 5.03
CA GLY A 736 10.35 45.24 4.59
C GLY A 736 11.59 44.54 4.01
N GLN A 737 12.05 43.45 4.63
CA GLN A 737 13.17 42.65 4.11
C GLN A 737 12.79 41.91 2.83
N TRP A 738 11.55 41.42 2.75
CA TRP A 738 11.03 40.76 1.56
C TRP A 738 11.05 41.69 0.33
N VAL A 739 10.57 42.93 0.46
CA VAL A 739 10.56 43.91 -0.65
C VAL A 739 11.97 44.19 -1.17
N VAL A 740 12.95 44.34 -0.27
CA VAL A 740 14.34 44.66 -0.64
C VAL A 740 15.01 43.49 -1.39
N HIS A 741 14.77 42.25 -0.96
CA HIS A 741 15.42 41.07 -1.54
C HIS A 741 14.63 40.41 -2.67
N PHE A 742 13.42 40.88 -2.99
CA PHE A 742 12.56 40.28 -4.01
C PHE A 742 13.20 40.25 -5.40
N VAL A 743 13.79 41.37 -5.85
CA VAL A 743 14.42 41.46 -7.18
C VAL A 743 15.69 40.61 -7.27
N PRO A 744 16.64 40.67 -6.31
CA PRO A 744 17.78 39.74 -6.27
C PRO A 744 17.36 38.26 -6.35
N ARG A 745 16.31 37.87 -5.62
CA ARG A 745 15.79 36.49 -5.57
C ARG A 745 15.27 35.94 -6.88
N LEU A 746 14.96 36.79 -7.87
CA LEU A 746 14.57 36.32 -9.19
C LEU A 746 15.71 35.56 -9.89
N ILE A 747 16.96 35.85 -9.54
CA ILE A 747 18.14 35.21 -10.13
C ILE A 747 18.58 33.99 -9.30
N ASP A 748 18.15 33.90 -8.05
CA ASP A 748 18.46 32.78 -7.17
C ASP A 748 17.81 31.47 -7.66
N THR A 749 18.48 30.37 -7.39
CA THR A 749 18.00 29.01 -7.67
C THR A 749 17.48 28.34 -6.39
N LEU A 750 16.90 27.15 -6.52
CA LEU A 750 16.38 26.44 -5.36
C LEU A 750 17.50 26.08 -4.37
N PRO A 751 17.37 26.45 -3.09
CA PRO A 751 18.42 26.21 -2.08
C PRO A 751 18.46 24.77 -1.56
N GLU A 752 17.39 23.99 -1.78
CA GLU A 752 17.28 22.59 -1.37
C GLU A 752 16.58 21.73 -2.45
N PRO A 753 16.91 20.43 -2.58
CA PRO A 753 16.19 19.51 -3.48
C PRO A 753 14.69 19.48 -3.19
N TYR A 754 13.89 19.50 -4.25
CA TYR A 754 12.44 19.54 -4.11
C TYR A 754 11.88 18.15 -3.72
N GLN A 755 11.02 18.11 -2.70
CA GLN A 755 10.47 16.87 -2.14
C GLN A 755 9.15 16.46 -2.81
N TRP A 756 9.22 16.03 -4.06
CA TRP A 756 8.06 15.74 -4.92
C TRP A 756 6.99 14.84 -4.31
N LEU A 757 7.39 13.74 -3.66
CA LEU A 757 6.47 12.73 -3.13
C LEU A 757 6.16 12.92 -1.63
N SER A 758 6.94 13.73 -0.92
CA SER A 758 6.73 14.01 0.52
C SER A 758 5.83 15.21 0.75
N ASN A 759 5.91 16.21 -0.14
CA ASN A 759 5.23 17.47 0.05
C ASN A 759 3.76 17.36 -0.37
N SER A 760 2.84 17.60 0.56
CA SER A 760 1.38 17.50 0.35
C SER A 760 0.82 18.41 -0.75
N ASN A 761 1.55 19.46 -1.14
CA ASN A 761 1.16 20.36 -2.22
C ASN A 761 1.46 19.79 -3.61
N THR A 762 2.50 18.95 -3.74
CA THR A 762 3.01 18.48 -5.03
C THR A 762 2.88 16.99 -5.26
N ALA A 763 2.80 16.19 -4.19
CA ALA A 763 2.69 14.73 -4.27
C ALA A 763 1.52 14.28 -5.16
N MET A 764 0.37 14.93 -5.08
CA MET A 764 -0.79 14.59 -5.91
C MET A 764 -0.51 14.83 -7.41
N ILE A 765 0.16 15.92 -7.76
CA ILE A 765 0.51 16.23 -9.15
C ILE A 765 1.60 15.27 -9.65
N ALA A 766 2.57 14.93 -8.80
CA ALA A 766 3.60 13.93 -9.09
C ALA A 766 3.00 12.54 -9.36
N CYS A 767 1.86 12.20 -8.76
CA CYS A 767 1.12 10.97 -9.10
C CYS A 767 0.43 11.00 -10.49
N VAL A 768 0.19 12.19 -11.05
CA VAL A 768 -0.53 12.40 -12.32
C VAL A 768 0.42 12.51 -13.51
N ILE A 769 1.56 13.19 -13.37
CA ILE A 769 2.52 13.44 -14.45
C ILE A 769 2.94 12.16 -15.20
N PRO A 770 3.26 11.03 -14.54
CA PRO A 770 3.62 9.80 -15.24
C PRO A 770 2.50 9.28 -16.14
N MET A 771 1.24 9.51 -15.76
CA MET A 771 0.06 9.11 -16.54
C MET A 771 -0.13 10.00 -17.77
N VAL A 772 0.18 11.30 -17.65
CA VAL A 772 0.21 12.22 -18.81
C VAL A 772 1.22 11.71 -19.82
N TRP A 773 2.44 11.42 -19.37
CA TRP A 773 3.54 10.99 -20.21
C TRP A 773 3.24 9.66 -20.93
N ALA A 774 2.74 8.66 -20.21
CA ALA A 774 2.40 7.36 -20.78
C ALA A 774 1.14 7.41 -21.67
N GLY A 775 0.16 8.24 -21.33
CA GLY A 775 -1.15 8.29 -22.00
C GLY A 775 -1.21 9.20 -23.24
N MET A 776 -0.32 10.19 -23.35
CA MET A 776 -0.40 11.23 -24.39
C MET A 776 -0.31 10.66 -25.82
N GLY A 777 0.63 9.75 -26.07
CA GLY A 777 0.85 9.16 -27.40
C GLY A 777 -0.33 8.30 -27.89
N PRO A 778 -0.73 7.24 -27.16
CA PRO A 778 -1.87 6.42 -27.56
C PRO A 778 -3.18 7.21 -27.67
N GLY A 779 -3.42 8.14 -26.73
CA GLY A 779 -4.62 8.96 -26.72
C GLY A 779 -4.74 9.85 -27.96
N CYS A 780 -3.62 10.30 -28.53
CA CYS A 780 -3.65 11.18 -29.69
C CYS A 780 -4.09 10.47 -30.98
N LEU A 781 -3.94 9.14 -31.07
CA LEU A 781 -4.29 8.36 -32.27
C LEU A 781 -5.79 8.40 -32.58
N ILE A 782 -6.62 8.33 -31.54
CA ILE A 782 -8.07 8.39 -31.67
C ILE A 782 -8.49 9.75 -32.24
N TYR A 783 -7.89 10.84 -31.76
CA TYR A 783 -8.14 12.19 -32.26
C TYR A 783 -7.55 12.40 -33.66
N LEU A 784 -6.36 11.89 -33.94
CA LEU A 784 -5.72 11.98 -35.24
C LEU A 784 -6.52 11.22 -36.32
N ALA A 785 -7.09 10.06 -35.99
CA ALA A 785 -7.97 9.33 -36.89
C ALA A 785 -9.26 10.11 -37.19
N ALA A 786 -9.83 10.76 -36.19
CA ALA A 786 -11.02 11.59 -36.35
C ALA A 786 -10.75 12.89 -37.12
N LEU A 787 -9.60 13.52 -36.90
CA LEU A 787 -9.14 14.69 -37.63
C LEU A 787 -9.02 14.44 -39.14
N LYS A 788 -8.52 13.25 -39.53
CA LYS A 788 -8.49 12.83 -40.95
C LYS A 788 -9.88 12.63 -41.57
N GLY A 789 -10.93 12.53 -40.75
CA GLY A 789 -12.30 12.41 -41.21
C GLY A 789 -12.97 13.75 -41.52
N ILE A 790 -12.31 14.89 -41.23
CA ILE A 790 -12.82 16.23 -41.53
C ILE A 790 -12.58 16.50 -43.03
N PRO A 791 -13.63 16.76 -43.84
CA PRO A 791 -13.46 17.11 -45.25
C PRO A 791 -12.66 18.40 -45.43
N ASP A 792 -11.78 18.44 -46.44
CA ASP A 792 -10.90 19.58 -46.71
C ASP A 792 -11.70 20.87 -47.03
N ASP A 793 -12.90 20.74 -47.62
CA ASP A 793 -13.82 21.83 -47.93
C ASP A 793 -14.12 22.74 -46.72
N TYR A 794 -14.14 22.20 -45.49
CA TYR A 794 -14.35 22.99 -44.27
C TYR A 794 -13.15 23.90 -43.96
N TYR A 795 -11.93 23.44 -44.25
CA TYR A 795 -10.73 24.23 -44.03
C TYR A 795 -10.57 25.30 -45.12
N GLU A 796 -10.89 24.97 -46.37
CA GLU A 796 -10.88 25.92 -47.49
C GLU A 796 -11.92 27.03 -47.30
N ALA A 797 -13.15 26.68 -46.89
CA ALA A 797 -14.18 27.66 -46.57
C ALA A 797 -13.74 28.60 -45.44
N ALA A 798 -13.12 28.06 -44.40
CA ALA A 798 -12.59 28.86 -43.30
C ALA A 798 -11.45 29.79 -43.75
N ASP A 799 -10.58 29.37 -44.68
CA ASP A 799 -9.56 30.23 -45.28
C ASP A 799 -10.17 31.40 -46.06
N LEU A 800 -11.24 31.13 -46.84
CA LEU A 800 -11.96 32.16 -47.59
C LEU A 800 -12.64 33.19 -46.67
N ASP A 801 -13.12 32.76 -45.50
CA ASP A 801 -13.70 33.62 -44.46
C ASP A 801 -12.63 34.37 -43.63
N GLY A 802 -11.34 34.20 -43.94
CA GLY A 802 -10.23 34.85 -43.24
C GLY A 802 -9.93 34.25 -41.86
N ALA A 803 -10.39 33.04 -41.58
CA ALA A 803 -10.18 32.36 -40.31
C ALA A 803 -8.71 31.95 -40.14
N GLY A 804 -8.08 32.40 -39.05
CA GLY A 804 -6.71 32.03 -38.72
C GLY A 804 -6.60 30.59 -38.21
N PHE A 805 -5.37 30.11 -38.01
CA PHE A 805 -5.09 28.76 -37.48
C PHE A 805 -5.87 28.42 -36.19
N ILE A 806 -5.90 29.35 -35.23
CA ILE A 806 -6.62 29.17 -33.96
C ILE A 806 -8.14 29.18 -34.17
N ASP A 807 -8.67 29.96 -35.12
CA ASP A 807 -10.11 29.97 -35.44
C ASP A 807 -10.53 28.63 -36.01
N LYS A 808 -9.75 28.06 -36.92
CA LYS A 808 -10.01 26.72 -37.47
C LYS A 808 -9.99 25.65 -36.37
N ILE A 809 -9.08 25.74 -35.40
CA ILE A 809 -9.08 24.82 -34.26
C ILE A 809 -10.34 24.96 -33.41
N LEU A 810 -10.70 26.18 -33.03
CA LEU A 810 -11.80 26.44 -32.09
C LEU A 810 -13.19 26.27 -32.71
N PHE A 811 -13.35 26.62 -33.99
CA PHE A 811 -14.66 26.74 -34.64
C PHE A 811 -14.92 25.71 -35.74
N VAL A 812 -13.88 25.02 -36.25
CA VAL A 812 -14.04 23.93 -37.22
C VAL A 812 -13.72 22.59 -36.56
N VAL A 813 -12.49 22.43 -36.07
CA VAL A 813 -11.98 21.15 -35.54
C VAL A 813 -12.69 20.75 -34.25
N PHE A 814 -12.66 21.58 -33.21
CA PHE A 814 -13.20 21.22 -31.90
C PHE A 814 -14.72 20.93 -31.93
N PRO A 815 -15.56 21.68 -32.68
CA PRO A 815 -16.98 21.35 -32.83
C PRO A 815 -17.23 20.01 -33.52
N ILE A 816 -16.44 19.67 -34.56
CA ILE A 816 -16.57 18.38 -35.26
C ILE A 816 -16.09 17.23 -34.35
N LEU A 817 -15.02 17.42 -33.59
CA LEU A 817 -14.49 16.43 -32.65
C LEU A 817 -15.29 16.33 -31.34
N LYS A 818 -16.19 17.28 -31.06
CA LYS A 818 -16.96 17.36 -29.80
C LYS A 818 -17.60 16.03 -29.37
N PRO A 819 -18.22 15.21 -30.25
CA PRO A 819 -18.75 13.89 -29.88
C PRO A 819 -17.67 12.99 -29.26
N LEU A 820 -16.50 12.92 -29.90
CA LEU A 820 -15.39 12.07 -29.50
C LEU A 820 -14.72 12.58 -28.22
N VAL A 821 -14.51 13.90 -28.13
CA VAL A 821 -14.01 14.60 -26.95
C VAL A 821 -14.88 14.28 -25.74
N ILE A 822 -16.21 14.35 -25.87
CA ILE A 822 -17.14 14.06 -24.78
C ILE A 822 -17.11 12.58 -24.37
N ILE A 823 -17.05 11.65 -25.32
CA ILE A 823 -16.95 10.21 -25.03
C ILE A 823 -15.67 9.90 -24.23
N ASN A 824 -14.53 10.43 -24.69
CA ASN A 824 -13.24 10.22 -24.02
C ASN A 824 -13.17 10.90 -22.65
N PHE A 825 -13.74 12.11 -22.53
CA PHE A 825 -13.79 12.86 -21.27
C PHE A 825 -14.46 12.04 -20.18
N VAL A 826 -15.57 11.38 -20.50
CA VAL A 826 -16.28 10.52 -19.56
C VAL A 826 -15.44 9.34 -19.14
N GLY A 827 -14.79 8.66 -20.10
CA GLY A 827 -13.92 7.52 -19.78
C GLY A 827 -12.79 7.90 -18.83
N VAL A 828 -12.13 9.04 -19.10
CA VAL A 828 -11.08 9.60 -18.24
C VAL A 828 -11.62 9.99 -16.87
N PHE A 829 -12.79 10.65 -16.81
CA PHE A 829 -13.45 11.00 -15.56
C PHE A 829 -13.70 9.76 -14.71
N ILE A 830 -14.32 8.71 -15.27
CA ILE A 830 -14.62 7.46 -14.53
C ILE A 830 -13.33 6.81 -14.04
N THR A 831 -12.32 6.70 -14.91
CA THR A 831 -11.03 6.09 -14.59
C THR A 831 -10.32 6.85 -13.46
N ALA A 832 -10.41 8.18 -13.42
CA ALA A 832 -9.76 8.99 -12.40
C ALA A 832 -10.31 8.70 -10.99
N TRP A 833 -11.62 8.48 -10.86
CA TRP A 833 -12.26 8.13 -9.58
C TRP A 833 -11.97 6.69 -9.14
N MET A 834 -11.70 5.80 -10.09
CA MET A 834 -11.33 4.40 -9.83
C MET A 834 -9.82 4.18 -9.62
N SER A 835 -9.01 5.24 -9.73
CA SER A 835 -7.55 5.15 -9.65
C SER A 835 -7.09 4.69 -8.27
N SER A 836 -6.12 3.78 -8.23
CA SER A 836 -5.51 3.29 -6.98
C SER A 836 -4.05 2.87 -7.18
N ALA A 837 -3.76 2.15 -8.25
CA ALA A 837 -2.45 1.51 -8.49
C ALA A 837 -1.28 2.50 -8.57
N ASN A 838 -1.42 3.61 -9.31
CA ASN A 838 -0.34 4.59 -9.47
C ASN A 838 -0.03 5.33 -8.17
N ILE A 839 -1.06 5.68 -7.39
CA ILE A 839 -0.91 6.34 -6.10
C ILE A 839 -0.30 5.36 -5.09
N LEU A 840 -0.74 4.10 -5.10
CA LEU A 840 -0.15 3.05 -4.28
C LEU A 840 1.36 2.92 -4.54
N ALA A 841 1.77 2.89 -5.81
CA ALA A 841 3.17 2.70 -6.20
C ALA A 841 4.09 3.90 -5.87
N LEU A 842 3.58 5.13 -6.02
CA LEU A 842 4.39 6.35 -5.87
C LEU A 842 4.40 6.87 -4.42
N THR A 843 3.24 6.94 -3.77
CA THR A 843 3.10 7.59 -2.46
C THR A 843 2.48 6.68 -1.40
N ALA A 844 1.91 5.54 -1.78
CA ALA A 844 1.13 4.65 -0.92
C ALA A 844 -0.04 5.34 -0.20
N GLY A 845 -0.47 6.52 -0.68
CA GLY A 845 -1.48 7.37 -0.03
C GLY A 845 -0.92 8.41 0.95
N GLY A 846 0.40 8.42 1.20
CA GLY A 846 1.10 9.43 2.02
C GLY A 846 1.03 10.84 1.43
N ALA A 847 1.47 11.84 2.19
CA ALA A 847 1.43 13.25 1.78
C ALA A 847 0.03 13.73 1.30
N ASN A 848 -1.04 13.24 1.94
CA ASN A 848 -2.43 13.56 1.60
C ASN A 848 -2.82 13.20 0.15
N THR A 849 -2.43 12.01 -0.32
CA THR A 849 -2.73 11.51 -1.67
C THR A 849 -3.68 10.30 -1.70
N GLU A 850 -4.09 9.76 -0.55
CA GLU A 850 -5.03 8.64 -0.48
C GLU A 850 -6.38 9.02 -1.12
N VAL A 851 -6.69 8.42 -2.28
CA VAL A 851 -7.97 8.57 -2.99
C VAL A 851 -8.97 7.47 -2.59
N ALA A 852 -10.25 7.68 -2.89
CA ALA A 852 -11.35 6.79 -2.51
C ALA A 852 -11.16 5.36 -3.06
N GLY A 853 -10.69 5.22 -4.30
CA GLY A 853 -10.36 3.91 -4.88
C GLY A 853 -9.28 3.16 -4.10
N LEU A 854 -8.23 3.87 -3.67
CA LEU A 854 -7.16 3.30 -2.85
C LEU A 854 -7.64 2.97 -1.42
N ARG A 855 -8.50 3.80 -0.83
CA ARG A 855 -9.11 3.54 0.48
C ARG A 855 -9.97 2.27 0.45
N ILE A 856 -10.84 2.13 -0.54
CA ILE A 856 -11.67 0.94 -0.76
C ILE A 856 -10.78 -0.29 -0.88
N PHE A 857 -9.69 -0.19 -1.65
CA PHE A 857 -8.73 -1.27 -1.80
C PHE A 857 -8.08 -1.67 -0.46
N TYR A 858 -7.63 -0.72 0.35
CA TYR A 858 -7.08 -1.02 1.67
C TYR A 858 -8.10 -1.66 2.61
N GLU A 859 -9.33 -1.14 2.68
CA GLU A 859 -10.38 -1.71 3.53
C GLU A 859 -10.75 -3.14 3.10
N ALA A 860 -10.85 -3.40 1.79
CA ALA A 860 -11.18 -4.71 1.26
C ALA A 860 -10.04 -5.73 1.39
N PHE A 861 -8.83 -5.38 0.94
CA PHE A 861 -7.76 -6.36 0.71
C PHE A 861 -6.64 -6.33 1.75
N THR A 862 -6.46 -5.21 2.47
CA THR A 862 -5.48 -5.14 3.56
C THR A 862 -6.13 -5.42 4.91
N TYR A 863 -7.34 -4.89 5.14
CA TYR A 863 -8.04 -5.04 6.42
C TYR A 863 -9.13 -6.11 6.43
N LEU A 864 -9.47 -6.68 5.27
CA LEU A 864 -10.54 -7.66 5.10
C LEU A 864 -11.91 -7.19 5.59
N LYS A 865 -12.15 -5.88 5.59
CA LYS A 865 -13.43 -5.26 5.93
C LYS A 865 -14.29 -5.11 4.67
N MET A 866 -14.69 -6.25 4.11
CA MET A 866 -15.47 -6.32 2.86
C MET A 866 -16.79 -5.55 2.96
N GLY A 867 -17.48 -5.61 4.09
CA GLY A 867 -18.74 -4.87 4.30
C GLY A 867 -18.59 -3.35 4.18
N PRO A 868 -17.74 -2.72 5.01
CA PRO A 868 -17.42 -1.30 4.89
C PRO A 868 -16.87 -0.91 3.51
N ALA A 869 -15.95 -1.69 2.94
CA ALA A 869 -15.38 -1.41 1.62
C ALA A 869 -16.44 -1.43 0.50
N THR A 870 -17.38 -2.38 0.55
CA THR A 870 -18.50 -2.45 -0.40
C THR A 870 -19.48 -1.29 -0.22
N ALA A 871 -19.74 -0.87 1.03
CA ALA A 871 -20.55 0.31 1.31
C ALA A 871 -19.91 1.60 0.76
N MET A 872 -18.59 1.76 0.94
CA MET A 872 -17.80 2.84 0.33
C MET A 872 -17.89 2.82 -1.20
N ALA A 873 -17.73 1.66 -1.83
CA ALA A 873 -17.83 1.51 -3.29
C ALA A 873 -19.22 1.88 -3.83
N TRP A 874 -20.28 1.49 -3.13
CA TRP A 874 -21.65 1.90 -3.46
C TRP A 874 -21.83 3.41 -3.34
N LEU A 875 -21.42 4.02 -2.22
CA LEU A 875 -21.47 5.47 -2.04
C LEU A 875 -20.71 6.22 -3.14
N LEU A 876 -19.52 5.75 -3.51
CA LEU A 876 -18.76 6.31 -4.63
C LEU A 876 -19.52 6.22 -5.96
N GLY A 877 -20.05 5.04 -6.29
CA GLY A 877 -20.87 4.83 -7.49
C GLY A 877 -22.10 5.74 -7.52
N PHE A 878 -22.71 5.98 -6.37
CA PHE A 878 -23.84 6.90 -6.23
C PHE A 878 -23.45 8.35 -6.45
N MET A 879 -22.30 8.79 -5.93
CA MET A 879 -21.78 10.14 -6.21
C MET A 879 -21.52 10.36 -7.71
N MET A 880 -21.17 9.30 -8.44
CA MET A 880 -20.89 9.37 -9.88
C MET A 880 -22.14 9.30 -10.77
N ILE A 881 -23.29 8.82 -10.30
CA ILE A 881 -24.45 8.59 -11.19
C ILE A 881 -25.01 9.87 -11.81
N GLY A 882 -24.97 10.98 -11.08
CA GLY A 882 -25.44 12.28 -11.58
C GLY A 882 -24.70 12.70 -12.84
N PHE A 883 -23.40 12.41 -12.89
CA PHE A 883 -22.55 12.64 -14.05
C PHE A 883 -22.92 11.71 -15.22
N THR A 884 -23.18 10.43 -14.97
CA THR A 884 -23.59 9.45 -16.00
C THR A 884 -24.90 9.85 -16.71
N VAL A 885 -25.86 10.44 -15.98
CA VAL A 885 -27.10 10.93 -16.60
C VAL A 885 -26.86 12.14 -17.49
N TYR A 886 -26.03 13.06 -17.01
CA TYR A 886 -25.64 14.21 -17.80
C TYR A 886 -24.94 13.78 -19.09
N GLN A 887 -24.03 12.81 -19.00
CA GLN A 887 -23.40 12.13 -20.14
C GLN A 887 -24.46 11.58 -21.12
N LEU A 888 -25.37 10.72 -20.66
CA LEU A 888 -26.33 10.05 -21.55
C LEU A 888 -27.22 11.06 -22.30
N ARG A 889 -27.59 12.15 -21.64
CA ARG A 889 -28.35 13.24 -22.26
C ARG A 889 -27.56 13.98 -23.35
N ILE A 890 -26.25 14.11 -23.19
CA ILE A 890 -25.40 14.68 -24.22
C ILE A 890 -25.29 13.70 -25.39
N LEU A 891 -24.97 12.44 -25.12
CA LEU A 891 -24.80 11.42 -26.15
C LEU A 891 -26.08 11.20 -26.98
N SER A 892 -27.25 11.26 -26.35
CA SER A 892 -28.53 11.11 -27.06
C SER A 892 -28.83 12.24 -28.05
N ARG A 893 -28.14 13.38 -27.96
CA ARG A 893 -28.27 14.52 -28.88
C ARG A 893 -27.29 14.46 -30.05
N LEU A 894 -26.38 13.48 -30.04
CA LEU A 894 -25.38 13.33 -31.09
C LEU A 894 -25.97 12.47 -32.22
N GLU A 895 -26.16 13.07 -33.39
CA GLU A 895 -26.51 12.33 -34.61
C GLU A 895 -25.24 11.73 -35.22
N PHE A 896 -25.13 10.40 -35.22
CA PHE A 896 -24.10 9.70 -35.99
C PHE A 896 -24.51 9.67 -37.47
N LYS A 897 -24.18 10.74 -38.21
CA LYS A 897 -24.28 10.69 -39.68
C LYS A 897 -23.11 9.86 -40.20
N THR A 898 -23.43 8.77 -40.90
CA THR A 898 -22.42 8.04 -41.67
C THR A 898 -21.96 8.93 -42.81
N THR A 899 -20.67 9.28 -42.82
CA THR A 899 -20.03 9.91 -43.97
C THR A 899 -20.07 8.92 -45.12
N GLY A 900 -20.92 9.18 -46.13
CA GLY A 900 -20.95 8.36 -47.35
C GLY A 900 -22.31 7.88 -47.86
N LYS A 901 -23.40 8.64 -47.68
CA LYS A 901 -24.51 8.56 -48.65
C LYS A 901 -24.80 9.95 -49.21
N LYS A 902 -24.50 10.08 -50.51
CA LYS A 902 -25.10 11.10 -51.38
C LYS A 902 -26.62 10.97 -51.34
#